data_AF-A0AAN7CQ08-F1
#
_entry.id   AF-A0AAN7CQ08-F1
#
_cell.length_a   1.000
_cell.length_b   1.000
_cell.length_c   1.000
_cell.angle_alpha   90.00
_cell.angle_beta   90.00
_cell.angle_gamma   90.00
#
_symmetry.space_group_name_H-M   'P 1'
#
loop_
_entity.id
_entity.type
_entity.pdbx_description
1 polymer ?
#
loop_
_entity_poly.entity_id
_entity_poly.type
_entity_poly.pdbx_seq_one_letter_code
_entity_poly.pdbx_strand_id
1 'polypeptide(L)'
;MVLRQLDPTREDAVGQCAQAARSSAVLHRDLNYDFLSLTEGKGNHLMLADGRRVFDASGGASVGCLGWGNERVARAVMKQIMAIPYCSTVFYTTSVQEELCRYLVDSTHGSMGRAYIVNSGSEAMEAALKLARQYFVELSPAQHNRTRFISRRQSYHGITLGALAVGGHEYRRAKFEPILMKNSSRVSPCNPFRGKNPGETDQEYVDRLVKELDDEFQAVGPETVCAFIAEPIVGAALGCVPSVPGYFKAVQAVCRKYGALLIFDEVMCGMGRTGTLHAWEQEGVAPDIQTFGKALGGGYQPVAGVLASRGVVNVLERGSSVFVHGHTYQGHPAGCAAALEVQKIIRDENLLANVRTMGELLSKRLQERLGAHPNVGNIRGRGLFWGIEFVADKDKKEPFPAEDHVAMAICERGLAKEYSIGVYPGTGSADGIRGDHIIVSPAYNVRKEEIEWIVDALGRLVDDFFRIRHIGGLSAMAVGVTSVRQAADEEARAEVDVLNSRLEKTTQLTKKIQACLGRLEATGKSVRDVAGPLNGETKKLQVLGNNIEAVLTAIERLRQPADSKNDEEQIIRMGPDKAGLPNYLASIKRLNKALGDMKASNLRSTQQTVAELQRLVKLGNTQLENSFDKLLRNETPRALEPLHFITKNKPFPVLSQDKFARLGLMNSFVAGLYRQNNAAGAPQDSPIAKIYIEIRSQYLSSALVNLAAASTSTARKKNPDAIYRAGTNGIGTYAQAMEGLFISEYENICNIFTREDWGPVFEATCQPSLVELGRTLRELNGHIKVHLTTDCYLAYEIVEIISQLSNNLERRTGELKNSLAASLKPVRETAKSSLAELLEDTKRRINSLQTLPMDGAPIPIVSESMQRLQTMVDFLRPISSIMISLGDGGWKSVASSRGGVSDGIPSLASFDIGADGKEIFAHYCTDTIEALMMALDARARLLLQKKPVMGVFLANSVVIIERMIQTSELAGLLENRLGALETWRKKAASLYTDTCKDVSMHLFDVIHTSRTGGGGGGGRPTSGQGGAMVVDSASILKSLSSKDKESIKNKFAAFNTSFDDMVLRHKGYAMEREVRQMFAKDMQTMIEPLYNRFWDRYHEVDKGKGKYVKYDKSAIAAVFLTLY
;
A
#
# COMPACT_ATOMS: atom_id res chain seq x y z
N MET A 1 20.04 6.14 -10.51
CA MET A 1 20.20 7.50 -11.07
C MET A 1 20.57 8.41 -9.92
N VAL A 2 21.85 8.76 -9.80
CA VAL A 2 22.29 9.85 -8.91
C VAL A 2 22.10 11.14 -9.67
N LEU A 3 21.58 12.11 -8.92
CA LEU A 3 21.19 13.47 -9.26
C LEU A 3 22.45 14.31 -9.47
N ARG A 4 22.52 15.09 -10.56
CA ARG A 4 23.53 16.14 -10.72
C ARG A 4 23.13 17.37 -9.91
N GLN A 5 24.11 17.96 -9.22
CA GLN A 5 24.17 19.42 -9.09
C GLN A 5 24.63 19.98 -10.44
N LEU A 6 23.85 20.88 -11.03
CA LEU A 6 24.15 21.49 -12.32
C LEU A 6 25.32 22.49 -12.21
N ASP A 7 26.12 22.51 -13.27
CA ASP A 7 27.18 23.47 -13.58
C ASP A 7 26.61 24.91 -13.64
N PRO A 8 27.20 25.91 -12.94
CA PRO A 8 26.70 27.29 -12.88
C PRO A 8 26.77 28.08 -14.20
N THR A 9 27.34 27.54 -15.29
CA THR A 9 27.66 28.33 -16.49
C THR A 9 26.56 28.42 -17.55
N ARG A 10 25.34 27.91 -17.28
CA ARG A 10 24.17 28.05 -18.17
C ARG A 10 23.06 28.91 -17.53
N GLU A 11 23.31 30.19 -17.28
CA GLU A 11 22.35 31.04 -16.53
C GLU A 11 21.16 31.58 -17.35
N ASP A 12 21.21 31.66 -18.68
CA ASP A 12 20.17 32.42 -19.42
C ASP A 12 18.90 31.63 -19.79
N ALA A 13 18.89 30.30 -19.65
CA ALA A 13 17.72 29.46 -19.93
C ALA A 13 17.07 28.84 -18.67
N VAL A 14 17.68 29.01 -17.49
CA VAL A 14 17.30 28.31 -16.25
C VAL A 14 16.17 29.01 -15.49
N GLY A 15 15.96 30.31 -15.70
CA GLY A 15 15.00 31.11 -14.94
C GLY A 15 13.52 30.72 -15.12
N GLN A 16 13.12 30.22 -16.29
CA GLN A 16 11.72 29.82 -16.55
C GLN A 16 11.47 28.31 -16.32
N CYS A 17 12.45 27.44 -16.63
CA CYS A 17 12.32 26.00 -16.41
C CYS A 17 12.42 25.59 -14.92
N ALA A 18 13.23 26.26 -14.10
CA ALA A 18 13.35 25.94 -12.68
C ALA A 18 12.05 26.21 -11.88
N GLN A 19 11.15 27.05 -12.41
CA GLN A 19 9.87 27.37 -11.78
C GLN A 19 8.80 26.29 -12.05
N ALA A 20 8.89 25.57 -13.17
CA ALA A 20 7.97 24.49 -13.53
C ALA A 20 8.25 23.19 -12.74
N ALA A 21 9.51 22.80 -12.59
CA ALA A 21 9.90 21.59 -11.84
C ALA A 21 9.51 21.66 -10.35
N ARG A 22 9.56 22.85 -9.74
CA ARG A 22 9.13 23.10 -8.35
C ARG A 22 7.60 23.08 -8.14
N SER A 23 6.81 22.97 -9.21
CA SER A 23 5.34 22.97 -9.17
C SER A 23 4.71 21.59 -9.39
N SER A 24 5.49 20.59 -9.81
CA SER A 24 4.98 19.24 -10.08
C SER A 24 4.55 18.53 -8.79
N ALA A 25 3.32 18.03 -8.76
CA ALA A 25 2.84 17.15 -7.68
C ALA A 25 3.41 15.71 -7.79
N VAL A 26 4.13 15.41 -8.86
CA VAL A 26 4.77 14.10 -9.07
C VAL A 26 6.11 14.08 -8.34
N LEU A 27 6.30 13.09 -7.45
CA LEU A 27 7.60 12.79 -6.86
C LEU A 27 8.52 12.16 -7.90
N HIS A 28 9.12 13.00 -8.74
CA HIS A 28 10.07 12.55 -9.75
C HIS A 28 11.30 11.89 -9.12
N ARG A 29 11.92 10.96 -9.85
CA ARG A 29 13.16 10.29 -9.41
C ARG A 29 14.31 11.26 -9.16
N ASP A 30 14.27 12.41 -9.84
CA ASP A 30 15.11 13.57 -9.60
C ASP A 30 14.21 14.80 -9.41
N LEU A 31 14.28 15.44 -8.24
CA LEU A 31 13.43 16.59 -7.92
C LEU A 31 13.93 17.89 -8.56
N ASN A 32 15.15 17.90 -9.09
CA ASN A 32 15.77 19.06 -9.72
C ASN A 32 15.84 18.93 -11.25
N TYR A 33 15.38 17.80 -11.80
CA TYR A 33 15.39 17.56 -13.24
C TYR A 33 14.05 17.93 -13.86
N ASP A 34 14.10 18.71 -14.94
CA ASP A 34 12.92 19.04 -15.74
C ASP A 34 12.67 17.92 -16.76
N PHE A 35 11.73 17.02 -16.46
CA PHE A 35 11.45 15.87 -17.30
C PHE A 35 10.67 16.28 -18.55
N LEU A 36 11.16 15.84 -19.71
CA LEU A 36 10.46 16.03 -20.98
C LEU A 36 9.11 15.31 -20.97
N SER A 37 8.04 16.04 -21.30
CA SER A 37 6.68 15.51 -21.38
C SER A 37 6.44 14.77 -22.69
N LEU A 38 5.74 13.64 -22.62
CA LEU A 38 5.33 12.81 -23.76
C LEU A 38 3.85 13.05 -24.09
N THR A 39 3.52 13.18 -25.37
CA THR A 39 2.14 13.42 -25.83
C THR A 39 1.55 12.24 -26.60
N GLU A 40 2.39 11.49 -27.32
CA GLU A 40 1.95 10.36 -28.13
C GLU A 40 3.06 9.30 -28.25
N GLY A 41 2.68 8.03 -28.40
CA GLY A 41 3.57 6.97 -28.87
C GLY A 41 2.93 6.21 -30.03
N LYS A 42 3.68 6.05 -31.13
CA LYS A 42 3.20 5.36 -32.33
C LYS A 42 4.33 4.58 -33.02
N GLY A 43 4.16 3.28 -33.17
CA GLY A 43 5.19 2.37 -33.66
C GLY A 43 6.44 2.46 -32.79
N ASN A 44 7.61 2.62 -33.41
CA ASN A 44 8.89 2.72 -32.70
C ASN A 44 9.23 4.14 -32.22
N HIS A 45 8.26 5.05 -32.19
CA HIS A 45 8.50 6.46 -31.92
C HIS A 45 7.63 7.03 -30.81
N LEU A 46 8.21 8.00 -30.12
CA LEU A 46 7.59 8.81 -29.08
C LEU A 46 7.56 10.28 -29.54
N MET A 47 6.46 10.97 -29.27
CA MET A 47 6.30 12.40 -29.51
C MET A 47 6.45 13.16 -28.19
N LEU A 48 7.39 14.10 -28.16
CA LEU A 48 7.56 15.03 -27.04
C LEU A 48 6.59 16.19 -27.17
N ALA A 49 6.25 16.83 -26.04
CA ALA A 49 5.34 17.97 -26.00
C ALA A 49 5.86 19.19 -26.78
N ASP A 50 7.15 19.28 -27.04
CA ASP A 50 7.77 20.32 -27.87
C ASP A 50 7.80 19.99 -29.38
N GLY A 51 7.12 18.91 -29.79
CA GLY A 51 7.00 18.47 -31.18
C GLY A 51 8.18 17.64 -31.70
N ARG A 52 9.20 17.36 -30.89
CA ARG A 52 10.28 16.44 -31.28
C ARG A 52 9.76 15.00 -31.33
N ARG A 53 10.08 14.30 -32.42
CA ARG A 53 9.81 12.88 -32.61
C ARG A 53 11.08 12.08 -32.32
N VAL A 54 11.06 11.28 -31.27
CA VAL A 54 12.20 10.46 -30.81
C VAL A 54 11.97 9.00 -31.19
N PHE A 55 12.96 8.34 -31.79
CA PHE A 55 12.95 6.90 -31.97
C PHE A 55 13.28 6.23 -30.62
N ASP A 56 12.38 5.38 -30.12
CA ASP A 56 12.62 4.65 -28.89
C ASP A 56 13.42 3.36 -29.18
N ALA A 57 14.74 3.47 -29.13
CA ALA A 57 15.65 2.36 -29.31
C ALA A 57 15.75 1.48 -28.06
N SER A 58 15.00 1.77 -26.99
CA SER A 58 15.04 1.06 -25.71
C SER A 58 13.74 0.37 -25.33
N GLY A 59 12.58 0.81 -25.84
CA GLY A 59 11.29 0.40 -25.31
C GLY A 59 11.10 0.82 -23.85
N GLY A 60 11.66 1.97 -23.45
CA GLY A 60 11.81 2.38 -22.05
C GLY A 60 12.79 1.48 -21.28
N ALA A 61 12.34 0.86 -20.18
CA ALA A 61 13.13 -0.15 -19.48
C ALA A 61 13.06 -1.53 -20.18
N SER A 62 13.13 -1.58 -21.53
CA SER A 62 12.93 -2.78 -22.37
C SER A 62 11.52 -3.39 -22.33
N VAL A 63 10.51 -2.56 -22.06
CA VAL A 63 9.10 -2.96 -21.90
C VAL A 63 8.37 -3.04 -23.24
N GLY A 64 8.52 -2.02 -24.10
CA GLY A 64 7.80 -1.91 -25.38
C GLY A 64 8.30 -2.91 -26.43
N CYS A 65 7.77 -4.14 -26.41
CA CYS A 65 8.17 -5.19 -27.36
C CYS A 65 7.49 -5.09 -28.74
N LEU A 66 6.33 -4.42 -28.84
CA LEU A 66 5.62 -4.20 -30.11
C LEU A 66 5.74 -2.74 -30.62
N GLY A 67 6.49 -1.90 -29.90
CA GLY A 67 6.35 -0.46 -29.99
C GLY A 67 5.03 0.02 -29.38
N TRP A 68 4.63 1.24 -29.74
CA TRP A 68 3.55 1.99 -29.12
C TRP A 68 2.32 2.09 -30.03
N GLY A 69 1.13 2.15 -29.43
CA GLY A 69 -0.12 2.39 -30.15
C GLY A 69 -0.71 1.18 -30.90
N ASN A 70 -0.38 -0.06 -30.50
CA ASN A 70 -0.99 -1.26 -31.10
C ASN A 70 -2.48 -1.37 -30.73
N GLU A 71 -3.35 -1.15 -31.70
CA GLU A 71 -4.81 -1.15 -31.48
C GLU A 71 -5.38 -2.53 -31.13
N ARG A 72 -4.74 -3.62 -31.57
CA ARG A 72 -5.20 -4.99 -31.29
C ARG A 72 -5.12 -5.26 -29.78
N VAL A 73 -4.03 -4.84 -29.13
CA VAL A 73 -3.88 -4.91 -27.67
C VAL A 73 -4.86 -3.97 -26.97
N ALA A 74 -4.98 -2.71 -27.42
CA ALA A 74 -5.89 -1.74 -26.82
C ALA A 74 -7.36 -2.22 -26.84
N ARG A 75 -7.81 -2.79 -27.97
CA ARG A 75 -9.15 -3.38 -28.10
C ARG A 75 -9.36 -4.58 -27.19
N ALA A 76 -8.37 -5.45 -27.03
CA ALA A 76 -8.45 -6.60 -26.12
C ALA A 76 -8.61 -6.15 -24.65
N VAL A 77 -7.83 -5.14 -24.23
CA VAL A 77 -7.93 -4.55 -22.89
C VAL A 77 -9.29 -3.88 -22.68
N MET A 78 -9.73 -3.05 -23.64
CA MET A 78 -11.04 -2.38 -23.56
C MET A 78 -12.18 -3.39 -23.46
N LYS A 79 -12.15 -4.44 -24.30
CA LYS A 79 -13.14 -5.54 -24.24
C LYS A 79 -13.17 -6.20 -22.87
N GLN A 80 -12.00 -6.48 -22.28
CA GLN A 80 -11.93 -7.12 -20.97
C GLN A 80 -12.43 -6.20 -19.85
N ILE A 81 -12.05 -4.92 -19.85
CA ILE A 81 -12.49 -3.94 -18.85
C ILE A 81 -14.02 -3.76 -18.89
N MET A 82 -14.61 -3.71 -20.09
CA MET A 82 -16.07 -3.60 -20.26
C MET A 82 -16.82 -4.86 -19.79
N ALA A 83 -16.15 -6.02 -19.79
CA ALA A 83 -16.75 -7.26 -19.32
C ALA A 83 -16.57 -7.43 -17.80
N ILE A 84 -15.33 -7.54 -17.34
CA ILE A 84 -14.95 -7.72 -15.93
C ILE A 84 -13.64 -6.97 -15.69
N PRO A 85 -13.68 -5.78 -15.07
CA PRO A 85 -12.49 -4.99 -14.82
C PRO A 85 -11.64 -5.55 -13.68
N TYR A 86 -12.26 -6.22 -12.70
CA TYR A 86 -11.62 -6.74 -11.50
C TYR A 86 -12.17 -8.13 -11.14
N CYS A 87 -11.30 -9.03 -10.68
CA CYS A 87 -11.66 -10.37 -10.25
C CYS A 87 -10.96 -10.69 -8.92
N SER A 88 -11.72 -10.97 -7.86
CA SER A 88 -11.15 -11.42 -6.59
C SER A 88 -10.72 -12.88 -6.70
N THR A 89 -9.42 -13.13 -6.79
CA THR A 89 -8.84 -14.48 -6.98
C THR A 89 -9.00 -15.41 -5.79
N VAL A 90 -9.57 -14.92 -4.67
CA VAL A 90 -9.96 -15.76 -3.53
C VAL A 90 -11.14 -16.66 -3.87
N PHE A 91 -12.07 -16.18 -4.70
CA PHE A 91 -13.33 -16.87 -5.01
C PHE A 91 -13.52 -17.15 -6.50
N TYR A 92 -12.92 -16.33 -7.36
CA TYR A 92 -13.23 -16.29 -8.78
C TYR A 92 -11.97 -16.36 -9.65
N THR A 93 -12.13 -16.84 -10.89
CA THR A 93 -11.15 -16.76 -11.97
C THR A 93 -11.81 -16.15 -13.21
N THR A 94 -11.01 -15.79 -14.21
CA THR A 94 -11.50 -15.32 -15.52
C THR A 94 -10.92 -16.17 -16.64
N SER A 95 -11.67 -16.34 -17.73
CA SER A 95 -11.19 -17.12 -18.88
C SER A 95 -9.89 -16.56 -19.44
N VAL A 96 -9.72 -15.23 -19.47
CA VAL A 96 -8.51 -14.58 -19.98
C VAL A 96 -7.28 -14.87 -19.11
N GLN A 97 -7.44 -14.95 -17.79
CA GLN A 97 -6.37 -15.34 -16.88
C GLN A 97 -6.00 -16.81 -17.09
N GLU A 98 -6.99 -17.72 -17.17
CA GLU A 98 -6.77 -19.14 -17.43
C GLU A 98 -6.09 -19.39 -18.79
N GLU A 99 -6.53 -18.69 -19.84
CA GLU A 99 -5.94 -18.76 -21.18
C GLU A 99 -4.49 -18.29 -21.20
N LEU A 100 -4.18 -17.17 -20.52
CA LEU A 100 -2.81 -16.68 -20.40
C LEU A 100 -1.93 -17.67 -19.64
N CYS A 101 -2.38 -18.13 -18.48
CA CYS A 101 -1.64 -19.09 -17.67
C CYS A 101 -1.37 -20.39 -18.45
N ARG A 102 -2.37 -20.89 -19.19
CA ARG A 102 -2.21 -22.07 -20.05
C ARG A 102 -1.20 -21.83 -21.17
N TYR A 103 -1.30 -20.71 -21.89
CA TYR A 103 -0.35 -20.34 -22.95
C TYR A 103 1.10 -20.33 -22.43
N LEU A 104 1.34 -19.72 -21.27
CA LEU A 104 2.67 -19.61 -20.66
C LEU A 104 3.21 -20.94 -20.14
N VAL A 105 2.35 -21.82 -19.63
CA VAL A 105 2.77 -23.17 -19.19
C VAL A 105 3.09 -24.05 -20.39
N ASP A 106 2.22 -24.06 -21.40
CA ASP A 106 2.37 -24.86 -22.62
C ASP A 106 3.63 -24.47 -23.41
N SER A 107 3.99 -23.19 -23.41
CA SER A 107 5.21 -22.69 -24.07
C SER A 107 6.51 -23.20 -23.44
N THR A 108 6.46 -23.80 -22.25
CA THR A 108 7.66 -24.38 -21.59
C THR A 108 7.92 -25.84 -21.97
N HIS A 109 7.11 -26.39 -22.88
CA HIS A 109 7.20 -27.78 -23.36
C HIS A 109 7.21 -28.82 -22.22
N GLY A 110 6.42 -28.55 -21.16
CA GLY A 110 6.24 -29.44 -20.02
C GLY A 110 7.22 -29.24 -18.86
N SER A 111 8.14 -28.28 -18.96
CA SER A 111 9.08 -27.96 -17.87
C SER A 111 8.38 -27.33 -16.66
N MET A 112 7.40 -26.45 -16.93
CA MET A 112 6.61 -25.74 -15.90
C MET A 112 5.22 -26.38 -15.73
N GLY A 113 4.63 -26.19 -14.55
CA GLY A 113 3.34 -26.78 -14.17
C GLY A 113 2.23 -25.76 -13.88
N ARG A 114 2.57 -24.60 -13.32
CA ARG A 114 1.61 -23.55 -12.96
C ARG A 114 2.21 -22.16 -13.18
N ALA A 115 1.35 -21.21 -13.52
CA ALA A 115 1.68 -19.79 -13.59
C ALA A 115 0.91 -19.02 -12.50
N TYR A 116 1.55 -18.01 -11.91
CA TYR A 116 0.99 -17.09 -10.92
C TYR A 116 1.20 -15.66 -11.41
N ILE A 117 0.14 -14.88 -11.56
CA ILE A 117 0.16 -13.57 -12.24
C ILE A 117 0.06 -12.42 -11.24
N VAL A 118 0.94 -11.43 -11.39
CA VAL A 118 1.05 -10.21 -10.56
C VAL A 118 1.27 -8.98 -11.44
N ASN A 119 1.48 -7.79 -10.86
CA ASN A 119 1.49 -6.53 -11.62
C ASN A 119 2.89 -5.99 -11.90
N SER A 120 3.91 -6.49 -11.20
CA SER A 120 5.29 -6.04 -11.37
C SER A 120 6.31 -7.17 -11.16
N GLY A 121 7.50 -7.00 -11.75
CA GLY A 121 8.60 -7.97 -11.56
C GLY A 121 9.09 -8.03 -10.10
N SER A 122 8.98 -6.94 -9.34
CA SER A 122 9.31 -6.96 -7.91
C SER A 122 8.32 -7.82 -7.12
N GLU A 123 7.02 -7.71 -7.39
CA GLU A 123 6.01 -8.63 -6.83
C GLU A 123 6.29 -10.08 -7.22
N ALA A 124 6.68 -10.34 -8.47
CA ALA A 124 6.99 -11.69 -8.93
C ALA A 124 8.19 -12.28 -8.18
N MET A 125 9.20 -11.47 -7.87
CA MET A 125 10.32 -11.91 -7.04
C MET A 125 9.94 -12.15 -5.59
N GLU A 126 9.10 -11.30 -4.97
CA GLU A 126 8.57 -11.58 -3.61
C GLU A 126 7.78 -12.90 -3.58
N ALA A 127 6.98 -13.17 -4.62
CA ALA A 127 6.27 -14.44 -4.78
C ALA A 127 7.25 -15.61 -4.92
N ALA A 128 8.27 -15.50 -5.77
CA ALA A 128 9.26 -16.55 -5.99
C ALA A 128 10.06 -16.90 -4.72
N LEU A 129 10.46 -15.89 -3.92
CA LEU A 129 11.15 -16.09 -2.64
C LEU A 129 10.28 -16.85 -1.64
N LYS A 130 9.00 -16.46 -1.54
CA LYS A 130 8.03 -17.14 -0.65
C LYS A 130 7.70 -18.54 -1.13
N LEU A 131 7.54 -18.74 -2.44
CA LEU A 131 7.31 -20.05 -3.04
C LEU A 131 8.47 -21.01 -2.77
N ALA A 132 9.71 -20.54 -2.95
CA ALA A 132 10.89 -21.32 -2.64
C ALA A 132 10.97 -21.69 -1.14
N ARG A 133 10.67 -20.75 -0.24
CA ARG A 133 10.62 -21.05 1.20
C ARG A 133 9.52 -22.06 1.53
N GLN A 134 8.31 -21.87 0.98
CA GLN A 134 7.16 -22.73 1.26
C GLN A 134 7.40 -24.16 0.74
N TYR A 135 8.04 -24.32 -0.42
CA TYR A 135 8.47 -25.62 -0.94
C TYR A 135 9.22 -26.43 0.13
N PHE A 136 10.24 -25.87 0.79
CA PHE A 136 11.01 -26.59 1.80
C PHE A 136 10.24 -26.83 3.10
N VAL A 137 9.30 -25.95 3.45
CA VAL A 137 8.41 -26.13 4.62
C VAL A 137 7.42 -27.27 4.39
N GLU A 138 7.04 -27.53 3.13
CA GLU A 138 6.07 -28.56 2.75
C GLU A 138 6.68 -29.86 2.23
N LEU A 139 8.01 -29.95 2.14
CA LEU A 139 8.69 -31.22 1.90
C LEU A 139 8.38 -32.25 3.00
N SER A 140 8.53 -33.53 2.67
CA SER A 140 8.43 -34.62 3.63
C SER A 140 9.73 -35.44 3.64
N PRO A 141 10.55 -35.36 4.71
CA PRO A 141 10.39 -34.50 5.89
C PRO A 141 10.64 -33.02 5.57
N ALA A 142 10.00 -32.12 6.33
CA ALA A 142 10.12 -30.68 6.16
C ALA A 142 11.53 -30.17 6.51
N GLN A 143 12.03 -29.19 5.76
CA GLN A 143 13.35 -28.57 5.95
C GLN A 143 13.21 -27.12 6.42
N HIS A 144 12.79 -26.93 7.67
CA HIS A 144 12.48 -25.60 8.21
C HIS A 144 13.69 -24.66 8.34
N ASN A 145 14.92 -25.17 8.32
CA ASN A 145 16.16 -24.38 8.35
C ASN A 145 16.46 -23.65 7.03
N ARG A 146 15.87 -24.07 5.91
CA ARG A 146 16.00 -23.44 4.58
C ARG A 146 15.42 -22.03 4.57
N THR A 147 16.24 -21.01 4.81
CA THR A 147 15.81 -19.62 4.95
C THR A 147 16.65 -18.63 4.17
N ARG A 148 17.80 -19.06 3.60
CA ARG A 148 18.76 -18.18 2.93
C ARG A 148 18.64 -18.21 1.42
N PHE A 149 19.12 -17.16 0.77
CA PHE A 149 19.19 -17.06 -0.69
C PHE A 149 20.59 -16.65 -1.12
N ILE A 150 21.09 -17.24 -2.20
CA ILE A 150 22.35 -16.84 -2.83
C ILE A 150 22.04 -16.22 -4.18
N SER A 151 22.63 -15.07 -4.48
CA SER A 151 22.50 -14.41 -5.78
C SER A 151 23.86 -13.89 -6.27
N ARG A 152 23.88 -13.04 -7.31
CA ARG A 152 25.11 -12.45 -7.83
C ARG A 152 25.29 -11.01 -7.38
N ARG A 153 26.53 -10.55 -7.23
CA ARG A 153 26.86 -9.15 -6.87
C ARG A 153 26.26 -8.15 -7.85
N GLN A 154 26.66 -8.09 -9.11
CA GLN A 154 26.07 -7.13 -10.06
C GLN A 154 24.76 -7.69 -10.67
N SER A 155 23.68 -7.71 -9.87
CA SER A 155 22.34 -8.19 -10.25
C SER A 155 21.24 -7.23 -9.83
N TYR A 156 20.09 -7.26 -10.52
CA TYR A 156 18.92 -6.47 -10.14
C TYR A 156 17.61 -7.27 -10.25
N HIS A 157 17.03 -7.59 -9.09
CA HIS A 157 15.82 -8.41 -8.97
C HIS A 157 14.55 -7.63 -8.58
N GLY A 158 14.64 -6.31 -8.37
CA GLY A 158 13.49 -5.48 -8.00
C GLY A 158 13.81 -4.41 -6.95
N ILE A 159 12.79 -3.72 -6.48
CA ILE A 159 12.92 -2.57 -5.55
C ILE A 159 12.11 -2.71 -4.25
N THR A 160 11.25 -3.72 -4.12
CA THR A 160 10.64 -4.09 -2.83
C THR A 160 11.69 -4.66 -1.88
N LEU A 161 11.45 -4.65 -0.57
CA LEU A 161 12.49 -4.99 0.41
C LEU A 161 13.10 -6.39 0.22
N GLY A 162 12.31 -7.42 -0.08
CA GLY A 162 12.81 -8.78 -0.33
C GLY A 162 13.56 -8.88 -1.65
N ALA A 163 12.95 -8.39 -2.73
CA ALA A 163 13.57 -8.36 -4.06
C ALA A 163 14.88 -7.55 -4.10
N LEU A 164 14.91 -6.41 -3.42
CA LEU A 164 16.10 -5.56 -3.28
C LEU A 164 17.15 -6.23 -2.41
N ALA A 165 16.75 -6.94 -1.33
CA ALA A 165 17.66 -7.68 -0.45
C ALA A 165 18.41 -8.80 -1.19
N VAL A 166 17.74 -9.53 -2.08
CA VAL A 166 18.41 -10.55 -2.92
C VAL A 166 19.08 -9.98 -4.16
N GLY A 167 18.74 -8.77 -4.60
CA GLY A 167 19.53 -8.04 -5.61
C GLY A 167 20.90 -7.65 -5.07
N GLY A 168 21.87 -7.42 -5.96
CA GLY A 168 23.22 -7.04 -5.57
C GLY A 168 23.72 -5.69 -6.09
N HIS A 169 22.88 -4.94 -6.83
CA HIS A 169 23.22 -3.59 -7.28
C HIS A 169 23.46 -2.63 -6.08
N GLU A 170 24.73 -2.45 -5.72
CA GLU A 170 25.18 -1.81 -4.48
C GLU A 170 24.60 -0.41 -4.30
N TYR A 171 24.69 0.43 -5.33
CA TYR A 171 24.13 1.78 -5.31
C TYR A 171 22.63 1.81 -4.93
N ARG A 172 21.81 0.89 -5.44
CA ARG A 172 20.36 0.86 -5.16
C ARG A 172 20.06 0.36 -3.74
N ARG A 173 20.97 -0.41 -3.15
CA ARG A 173 20.84 -1.01 -1.83
C ARG A 173 21.35 -0.13 -0.71
N ALA A 174 22.43 0.63 -0.95
CA ALA A 174 23.22 1.28 0.09
C ALA A 174 22.38 2.09 1.11
N LYS A 175 21.40 2.86 0.62
CA LYS A 175 20.52 3.67 1.49
C LYS A 175 19.55 2.86 2.35
N PHE A 176 19.24 1.63 1.96
CA PHE A 176 18.24 0.78 2.60
C PHE A 176 18.87 -0.38 3.37
N GLU A 177 20.20 -0.54 3.32
CA GLU A 177 20.91 -1.68 3.90
C GLU A 177 20.50 -2.00 5.36
N PRO A 178 20.21 -1.05 6.27
CA PRO A 178 19.73 -1.35 7.62
C PRO A 178 18.37 -2.05 7.70
N ILE A 179 17.51 -1.89 6.70
CA ILE A 179 16.15 -2.47 6.66
C ILE A 179 16.01 -3.63 5.65
N LEU A 180 17.10 -4.00 4.96
CA LEU A 180 17.12 -5.17 4.08
C LEU A 180 17.32 -6.46 4.87
N MET A 181 16.68 -7.53 4.39
CA MET A 181 16.83 -8.86 4.97
C MET A 181 18.30 -9.32 4.95
N LYS A 182 18.75 -9.98 6.02
CA LYS A 182 20.16 -10.39 6.22
C LYS A 182 20.44 -11.86 5.88
N ASN A 183 19.42 -12.61 5.49
CA ASN A 183 19.47 -14.00 5.05
C ASN A 183 19.78 -14.14 3.55
N SER A 184 20.59 -13.25 2.99
CA SER A 184 21.02 -13.33 1.59
C SER A 184 22.51 -13.09 1.45
N SER A 185 23.18 -13.83 0.57
CA SER A 185 24.59 -13.63 0.23
C SER A 185 24.81 -13.63 -1.29
N ARG A 186 26.03 -13.29 -1.73
CA ARG A 186 26.30 -12.95 -3.14
C ARG A 186 27.65 -13.48 -3.62
N VAL A 187 27.64 -14.13 -4.77
CA VAL A 187 28.84 -14.58 -5.50
C VAL A 187 29.13 -13.69 -6.72
N SER A 188 30.30 -13.85 -7.32
CA SER A 188 30.68 -13.12 -8.53
C SER A 188 29.73 -13.41 -9.70
N PRO A 189 29.45 -12.40 -10.56
CA PRO A 189 28.72 -12.64 -11.79
C PRO A 189 29.60 -13.34 -12.83
N CYS A 190 28.96 -14.06 -13.75
CA CYS A 190 29.61 -14.46 -15.00
C CYS A 190 29.69 -13.24 -15.93
N ASN A 191 30.83 -12.55 -15.94
CA ASN A 191 31.12 -11.40 -16.78
C ASN A 191 32.49 -11.59 -17.44
N PRO A 192 32.56 -12.23 -18.62
CA PRO A 192 33.85 -12.57 -19.23
C PRO A 192 34.71 -11.35 -19.58
N PHE A 193 34.12 -10.18 -19.82
CA PHE A 193 34.89 -8.97 -20.14
C PHE A 193 35.77 -8.52 -18.96
N ARG A 194 35.27 -8.61 -17.73
CA ARG A 194 35.98 -8.13 -16.52
C ARG A 194 36.47 -9.24 -15.60
N GLY A 195 35.77 -10.37 -15.58
CA GLY A 195 35.97 -11.45 -14.62
C GLY A 195 36.94 -12.52 -15.09
N LYS A 196 37.23 -12.65 -16.39
CA LYS A 196 38.22 -13.62 -16.90
C LYS A 196 39.64 -13.13 -16.70
N ASN A 197 40.49 -14.00 -16.19
CA ASN A 197 41.93 -13.74 -16.10
C ASN A 197 42.58 -13.79 -17.51
N PRO A 198 43.71 -13.10 -17.73
CA PRO A 198 44.45 -13.21 -18.97
C PRO A 198 44.82 -14.67 -19.29
N GLY A 199 44.45 -15.15 -20.47
CA GLY A 199 44.71 -16.52 -20.92
C GLY A 199 43.74 -17.60 -20.40
N GLU A 200 42.80 -17.25 -19.51
CA GLU A 200 41.80 -18.20 -18.98
C GLU A 200 40.81 -18.59 -20.09
N THR A 201 40.59 -19.89 -20.26
CA THR A 201 39.54 -20.44 -21.14
C THR A 201 38.15 -20.19 -20.54
N ASP A 202 37.09 -20.31 -21.35
CA ASP A 202 35.73 -20.19 -20.81
C ASP A 202 35.41 -21.29 -19.79
N GLN A 203 35.95 -22.50 -19.99
CA GLN A 203 35.73 -23.61 -19.07
C GLN A 203 36.40 -23.38 -17.71
N GLU A 204 37.68 -22.97 -17.70
CA GLU A 204 38.39 -22.65 -16.44
C GLU A 204 37.69 -21.51 -15.68
N TYR A 205 37.16 -20.52 -16.41
CA TYR A 205 36.38 -19.44 -15.81
C TYR A 205 35.09 -19.95 -15.15
N VAL A 206 34.36 -20.82 -15.85
CA VAL A 206 33.16 -21.48 -15.28
C VAL A 206 33.52 -22.27 -14.04
N ASP A 207 34.57 -23.09 -14.09
CA ASP A 207 35.00 -23.93 -12.98
C ASP A 207 35.32 -23.09 -11.73
N ARG A 208 35.96 -21.93 -11.91
CA ARG A 208 36.24 -21.00 -10.81
C ARG A 208 34.98 -20.38 -10.21
N LEU A 209 34.02 -19.95 -11.03
CA LEU A 209 32.75 -19.39 -10.54
C LEU A 209 31.88 -20.44 -9.85
N VAL A 210 31.91 -21.68 -10.35
CA VAL A 210 31.21 -22.83 -9.78
C VAL A 210 31.82 -23.21 -8.44
N LYS A 211 33.15 -23.19 -8.34
CA LYS A 211 33.85 -23.37 -7.07
C LYS A 211 33.47 -22.27 -6.06
N GLU A 212 33.45 -21.01 -6.48
CA GLU A 212 33.01 -19.90 -5.61
C GLU A 212 31.57 -20.12 -5.10
N LEU A 213 30.67 -20.57 -5.96
CA LEU A 213 29.30 -20.90 -5.55
C LEU A 213 29.27 -22.07 -4.55
N ASP A 214 30.03 -23.13 -4.81
CA ASP A 214 30.15 -24.27 -3.89
C ASP A 214 30.69 -23.85 -2.51
N ASP A 215 31.76 -23.04 -2.50
CA ASP A 215 32.36 -22.48 -1.28
C ASP A 215 31.34 -21.62 -0.51
N GLU A 216 30.52 -20.82 -1.20
CA GLU A 216 29.49 -20.00 -0.57
C GLU A 216 28.38 -20.85 0.06
N PHE A 217 27.91 -21.90 -0.63
CA PHE A 217 26.97 -22.86 -0.04
C PHE A 217 27.52 -23.45 1.26
N GLN A 218 28.79 -23.86 1.27
CA GLN A 218 29.46 -24.39 2.45
C GLN A 218 29.56 -23.32 3.57
N ALA A 219 29.94 -22.10 3.22
CA ALA A 219 30.14 -21.01 4.18
C ALA A 219 28.87 -20.61 4.92
N VAL A 220 27.72 -20.57 4.23
CA VAL A 220 26.43 -20.18 4.85
C VAL A 220 25.64 -21.35 5.44
N GLY A 221 26.11 -22.59 5.25
CA GLY A 221 25.39 -23.82 5.60
C GLY A 221 24.48 -24.28 4.47
N PRO A 222 24.83 -25.34 3.71
CA PRO A 222 24.07 -25.74 2.52
C PRO A 222 22.60 -26.09 2.79
N GLU A 223 22.32 -26.66 3.96
CA GLU A 223 20.99 -26.99 4.45
C GLU A 223 20.11 -25.77 4.77
N THR A 224 20.71 -24.57 4.84
CA THR A 224 19.99 -23.33 5.11
C THR A 224 19.57 -22.59 3.84
N VAL A 225 20.06 -22.98 2.66
CA VAL A 225 19.84 -22.24 1.41
C VAL A 225 18.59 -22.73 0.69
N CYS A 226 17.61 -21.86 0.49
CA CYS A 226 16.44 -22.12 -0.33
C CYS A 226 16.80 -22.20 -1.82
N ALA A 227 17.48 -21.18 -2.33
CA ALA A 227 17.67 -21.04 -3.76
C ALA A 227 18.90 -20.23 -4.16
N PHE A 228 19.42 -20.53 -5.36
CA PHE A 228 20.29 -19.66 -6.12
C PHE A 228 19.46 -18.85 -7.13
N ILE A 229 19.69 -17.54 -7.21
CA ILE A 229 18.91 -16.60 -8.03
C ILE A 229 19.82 -15.92 -9.06
N ALA A 230 19.43 -15.97 -10.34
CA ALA A 230 20.17 -15.31 -11.41
C ALA A 230 19.27 -14.83 -12.56
N GLU A 231 19.66 -13.73 -13.20
CA GLU A 231 19.19 -13.36 -14.53
C GLU A 231 20.03 -14.13 -15.57
N PRO A 232 19.42 -14.88 -16.53
CA PRO A 232 20.16 -15.53 -17.61
C PRO A 232 21.04 -14.56 -18.41
N ILE A 233 20.47 -13.40 -18.75
CA ILE A 233 21.18 -12.25 -19.30
C ILE A 233 20.90 -11.06 -18.38
N VAL A 234 21.95 -10.50 -17.78
CA VAL A 234 21.81 -9.43 -16.78
C VAL A 234 21.50 -8.12 -17.47
N GLY A 235 20.36 -7.51 -17.17
CA GLY A 235 19.89 -6.29 -17.83
C GLY A 235 20.54 -5.02 -17.28
N ALA A 236 19.76 -4.23 -16.56
CA ALA A 236 20.15 -2.88 -16.11
C ALA A 236 21.39 -2.82 -15.18
N ALA A 237 21.75 -3.91 -14.49
CA ALA A 237 22.87 -3.92 -13.56
C ALA A 237 24.24 -4.14 -14.24
N LEU A 238 24.26 -4.85 -15.37
CA LEU A 238 25.50 -5.18 -16.09
C LEU A 238 25.45 -4.85 -17.57
N GLY A 239 24.40 -4.23 -18.10
CA GLY A 239 24.34 -3.88 -19.52
C GLY A 239 24.31 -5.09 -20.43
N CYS A 240 23.27 -5.92 -20.29
CA CYS A 240 22.99 -7.07 -21.16
C CYS A 240 24.12 -8.12 -21.23
N VAL A 241 24.77 -8.45 -20.10
CA VAL A 241 25.80 -9.50 -20.07
C VAL A 241 25.17 -10.89 -20.20
N PRO A 242 25.47 -11.66 -21.26
CA PRO A 242 25.18 -13.09 -21.29
C PRO A 242 26.25 -13.87 -20.51
N SER A 243 25.88 -15.05 -20.02
CA SER A 243 26.87 -15.97 -19.42
C SER A 243 27.65 -16.71 -20.51
N VAL A 244 28.87 -17.16 -20.20
CA VAL A 244 29.63 -18.02 -21.11
C VAL A 244 28.96 -19.40 -21.23
N PRO A 245 29.13 -20.11 -22.36
CA PRO A 245 28.52 -21.42 -22.56
C PRO A 245 28.84 -22.40 -21.42
N GLY A 246 27.84 -23.17 -20.98
CA GLY A 246 28.00 -24.19 -19.94
C GLY A 246 27.86 -23.69 -18.50
N TYR A 247 27.95 -22.38 -18.25
CA TYR A 247 27.85 -21.80 -16.90
C TYR A 247 26.60 -22.24 -16.13
N PHE A 248 25.40 -22.09 -16.72
CA PHE A 248 24.16 -22.42 -16.01
C PHE A 248 23.96 -23.92 -15.80
N LYS A 249 24.50 -24.77 -16.68
CA LYS A 249 24.51 -26.24 -16.46
C LYS A 249 25.33 -26.58 -15.22
N ALA A 250 26.48 -25.95 -15.06
CA ALA A 250 27.34 -26.15 -13.91
C ALA A 250 26.74 -25.57 -12.61
N VAL A 251 26.13 -24.38 -12.67
CA VAL A 251 25.38 -23.81 -11.53
C VAL A 251 24.23 -24.72 -11.10
N GLN A 252 23.43 -25.23 -12.05
CA GLN A 252 22.34 -26.17 -11.73
C GLN A 252 22.88 -27.44 -11.05
N ALA A 253 24.05 -27.94 -11.47
CA ALA A 253 24.67 -29.09 -10.82
C ALA A 253 25.00 -28.80 -9.34
N VAL A 254 25.49 -27.60 -9.00
CA VAL A 254 25.73 -27.19 -7.61
C VAL A 254 24.41 -27.06 -6.83
N CYS A 255 23.39 -26.42 -7.40
CA CYS A 255 22.07 -26.33 -6.74
C CYS A 255 21.50 -27.72 -6.43
N ARG A 256 21.58 -28.65 -7.40
CA ARG A 256 21.14 -30.04 -7.24
C ARG A 256 21.96 -30.80 -6.20
N LYS A 257 23.29 -30.62 -6.15
CA LYS A 257 24.18 -31.21 -5.13
C LYS A 257 23.70 -30.92 -3.71
N TYR A 258 23.19 -29.71 -3.46
CA TYR A 258 22.72 -29.28 -2.13
C TYR A 258 21.19 -29.29 -1.95
N GLY A 259 20.44 -29.72 -2.97
CA GLY A 259 18.98 -29.71 -2.98
C GLY A 259 18.35 -28.31 -2.89
N ALA A 260 19.07 -27.27 -3.30
CA ALA A 260 18.55 -25.91 -3.41
C ALA A 260 17.86 -25.69 -4.76
N LEU A 261 16.86 -24.81 -4.81
CA LEU A 261 16.14 -24.47 -6.04
C LEU A 261 16.95 -23.51 -6.92
N LEU A 262 16.77 -23.60 -8.23
CA LEU A 262 17.27 -22.63 -9.19
C LEU A 262 16.15 -21.66 -9.60
N ILE A 263 16.34 -20.36 -9.34
CA ILE A 263 15.41 -19.31 -9.75
C ILE A 263 16.03 -18.48 -10.87
N PHE A 264 15.36 -18.42 -12.01
CA PHE A 264 15.72 -17.48 -13.06
C PHE A 264 14.80 -16.26 -13.08
N ASP A 265 15.44 -15.09 -12.96
CA ASP A 265 14.79 -13.81 -13.18
C ASP A 265 14.87 -13.43 -14.66
N GLU A 266 13.78 -13.68 -15.37
CA GLU A 266 13.63 -13.33 -16.78
C GLU A 266 12.70 -12.14 -16.99
N VAL A 267 12.48 -11.32 -15.95
CA VAL A 267 11.62 -10.14 -16.06
C VAL A 267 12.10 -9.21 -17.19
N MET A 268 13.41 -9.08 -17.40
CA MET A 268 13.97 -8.22 -18.47
C MET A 268 14.41 -8.97 -19.72
N CYS A 269 15.03 -10.16 -19.59
CA CYS A 269 15.66 -10.87 -20.71
C CYS A 269 14.77 -11.94 -21.37
N GLY A 270 13.65 -12.32 -20.74
CA GLY A 270 12.73 -13.31 -21.27
C GLY A 270 11.65 -12.70 -22.17
N MET A 271 10.56 -13.46 -22.33
CA MET A 271 9.38 -13.13 -23.12
C MET A 271 9.71 -12.71 -24.55
N GLY A 272 10.66 -13.43 -25.18
CA GLY A 272 11.03 -13.21 -26.58
C GLY A 272 12.22 -12.28 -26.80
N ARG A 273 12.64 -11.50 -25.80
CA ARG A 273 13.61 -10.40 -25.95
C ARG A 273 14.96 -10.85 -26.50
N THR A 274 15.38 -12.06 -26.13
CA THR A 274 16.66 -12.66 -26.51
C THR A 274 16.55 -13.64 -27.68
N GLY A 275 15.39 -13.72 -28.35
CA GLY A 275 15.18 -14.53 -29.55
C GLY A 275 14.46 -15.87 -29.32
N THR A 276 14.31 -16.30 -28.07
CA THR A 276 13.43 -17.39 -27.64
C THR A 276 12.43 -16.87 -26.62
N LEU A 277 11.30 -17.56 -26.42
CA LEU A 277 10.27 -17.05 -25.52
C LEU A 277 10.78 -17.06 -24.07
N HIS A 278 11.46 -18.13 -23.66
CA HIS A 278 12.16 -18.19 -22.39
C HIS A 278 13.68 -18.15 -22.67
N ALA A 279 14.41 -17.28 -22.00
CA ALA A 279 15.84 -17.09 -22.25
C ALA A 279 16.65 -18.36 -21.89
N TRP A 280 16.20 -19.09 -20.87
CA TRP A 280 16.79 -20.35 -20.42
C TRP A 280 16.78 -21.47 -21.46
N GLU A 281 15.93 -21.41 -22.49
CA GLU A 281 15.91 -22.38 -23.59
C GLU A 281 17.25 -22.41 -24.33
N GLN A 282 17.88 -21.25 -24.48
CA GLN A 282 19.18 -21.12 -25.13
C GLN A 282 20.35 -21.55 -24.23
N GLU A 283 20.12 -21.63 -22.91
CA GLU A 283 21.08 -22.18 -21.95
C GLU A 283 20.96 -23.72 -21.84
N GLY A 284 19.83 -24.28 -22.31
CA GLY A 284 19.51 -25.70 -22.19
C GLY A 284 19.28 -26.15 -20.74
N VAL A 285 18.82 -25.24 -19.88
CA VAL A 285 18.64 -25.46 -18.44
C VAL A 285 17.31 -24.86 -17.99
N ALA A 286 16.29 -25.67 -17.74
CA ALA A 286 15.06 -25.17 -17.12
C ALA A 286 15.27 -24.87 -15.62
N PRO A 287 14.82 -23.71 -15.10
CA PRO A 287 14.84 -23.41 -13.68
C PRO A 287 13.69 -24.11 -12.94
N ASP A 288 13.75 -24.15 -11.61
CA ASP A 288 12.64 -24.62 -10.78
C ASP A 288 11.53 -23.56 -10.67
N ILE A 289 11.94 -22.29 -10.68
CA ILE A 289 11.05 -21.13 -10.66
C ILE A 289 11.57 -20.11 -11.67
N GLN A 290 10.70 -19.61 -12.55
CA GLN A 290 11.01 -18.51 -13.47
C GLN A 290 10.12 -17.31 -13.14
N THR A 291 10.72 -16.13 -12.98
CA THR A 291 9.95 -14.87 -12.98
C THR A 291 9.99 -14.22 -14.35
N PHE A 292 8.90 -13.54 -14.74
CA PHE A 292 8.74 -12.92 -16.05
C PHE A 292 7.86 -11.67 -15.95
N GLY A 293 7.92 -10.78 -16.96
CA GLY A 293 7.18 -9.51 -16.98
C GLY A 293 7.52 -8.69 -18.22
N LYS A 294 7.57 -7.36 -18.09
CA LYS A 294 7.96 -6.40 -19.16
C LYS A 294 7.36 -6.69 -20.53
N ALA A 295 8.10 -7.37 -21.41
CA ALA A 295 7.66 -7.74 -22.75
C ALA A 295 6.44 -8.68 -22.76
N LEU A 296 6.08 -9.27 -21.60
CA LEU A 296 4.83 -9.99 -21.39
C LEU A 296 3.61 -9.16 -21.83
N GLY A 297 3.45 -7.96 -21.28
CA GLY A 297 2.32 -7.05 -21.56
C GLY A 297 2.66 -5.88 -22.49
N GLY A 298 3.91 -5.77 -22.94
CA GLY A 298 4.35 -4.78 -23.93
C GLY A 298 4.21 -3.31 -23.51
N GLY A 299 3.93 -3.02 -22.23
CA GLY A 299 3.70 -1.67 -21.70
C GLY A 299 2.26 -1.17 -21.79
N TYR A 300 1.33 -1.99 -22.29
CA TYR A 300 -0.09 -1.62 -22.42
C TYR A 300 -0.86 -1.75 -21.09
N GLN A 301 -0.42 -2.66 -20.22
CA GLN A 301 -0.86 -2.80 -18.82
C GLN A 301 0.30 -3.34 -17.95
N PRO A 302 0.35 -2.98 -16.65
CA PRO A 302 1.25 -3.63 -15.69
C PRO A 302 0.89 -5.12 -15.54
N VAL A 303 1.84 -6.00 -15.83
CA VAL A 303 1.67 -7.45 -15.69
C VAL A 303 3.02 -8.16 -15.65
N ALA A 304 3.13 -9.13 -14.75
CA ALA A 304 4.28 -9.98 -14.51
C ALA A 304 3.83 -11.31 -13.91
N GLY A 305 4.74 -12.23 -13.62
CA GLY A 305 4.37 -13.49 -13.00
C GLY A 305 5.52 -14.41 -12.66
N VAL A 306 5.13 -15.56 -12.12
CA VAL A 306 6.00 -16.68 -11.75
C VAL A 306 5.51 -17.94 -12.44
N LEU A 307 6.41 -18.67 -13.09
CA LEU A 307 6.21 -20.04 -13.54
C LEU A 307 6.91 -20.96 -12.54
N ALA A 308 6.18 -21.96 -12.05
CA ALA A 308 6.72 -22.95 -11.13
C ALA A 308 6.83 -24.31 -11.82
N SER A 309 7.94 -25.01 -11.61
CA SER A 309 8.16 -26.36 -12.14
C SER A 309 7.13 -27.33 -11.59
N ARG A 310 6.88 -28.42 -12.32
CA ARG A 310 6.01 -29.50 -11.83
C ARG A 310 6.50 -30.07 -10.50
N GLY A 311 7.82 -30.11 -10.27
CA GLY A 311 8.40 -30.57 -9.01
C GLY A 311 7.97 -29.70 -7.82
N VAL A 312 8.04 -28.37 -7.98
CA VAL A 312 7.61 -27.42 -6.94
C VAL A 312 6.09 -27.53 -6.70
N VAL A 313 5.30 -27.57 -7.78
CA VAL A 313 3.83 -27.69 -7.70
C VAL A 313 3.40 -28.98 -7.01
N ASN A 314 4.02 -30.12 -7.36
CA ASN A 314 3.70 -31.41 -6.76
C ASN A 314 3.96 -31.45 -5.24
N VAL A 315 4.98 -30.72 -4.76
CA VAL A 315 5.24 -30.63 -3.32
C VAL A 315 4.12 -29.86 -2.61
N LEU A 316 3.68 -28.73 -3.17
CA LEU A 316 2.55 -27.97 -2.63
C LEU A 316 1.25 -28.78 -2.66
N GLU A 317 0.95 -29.46 -3.78
CA GLU A 317 -0.24 -30.30 -3.91
C GLU A 317 -0.26 -31.46 -2.90
N ARG A 318 0.91 -32.00 -2.53
CA ARG A 318 1.02 -33.04 -1.48
C ARG A 318 1.06 -32.49 -0.05
N GLY A 319 1.41 -31.21 0.10
CA GLY A 319 1.45 -30.49 1.35
C GLY A 319 0.13 -29.82 1.67
N SER A 320 0.12 -28.48 1.70
CA SER A 320 -1.07 -27.71 2.07
C SER A 320 -2.08 -27.52 0.92
N SER A 321 -1.67 -27.79 -0.33
CA SER A 321 -2.40 -27.44 -1.56
C SER A 321 -2.74 -25.95 -1.70
N VAL A 322 -2.03 -25.07 -0.98
CA VAL A 322 -2.25 -23.62 -0.98
C VAL A 322 -0.91 -22.92 -1.20
N PHE A 323 -0.84 -21.93 -2.08
CA PHE A 323 0.29 -21.02 -2.10
C PHE A 323 -0.01 -19.80 -1.22
N VAL A 324 0.74 -19.60 -0.13
CA VAL A 324 0.48 -18.53 0.84
C VAL A 324 1.10 -17.21 0.38
N HIS A 325 0.53 -16.67 -0.70
CA HIS A 325 0.89 -15.38 -1.27
C HIS A 325 -0.31 -14.84 -2.04
N GLY A 326 -0.84 -13.68 -1.63
CA GLY A 326 -1.95 -13.04 -2.33
C GLY A 326 -1.92 -11.52 -2.15
N HIS A 327 -2.34 -10.80 -3.19
CA HIS A 327 -2.44 -9.33 -3.21
C HIS A 327 -3.74 -8.92 -3.90
N THR A 328 -4.24 -7.72 -3.59
CA THR A 328 -5.53 -7.23 -4.09
C THR A 328 -5.66 -7.30 -5.62
N TYR A 329 -4.64 -6.86 -6.36
CA TYR A 329 -4.70 -6.79 -7.83
C TYR A 329 -3.98 -7.96 -8.53
N GLN A 330 -3.68 -9.05 -7.84
CA GLN A 330 -3.10 -10.23 -8.52
C GLN A 330 -4.05 -10.75 -9.59
N GLY A 331 -3.52 -11.31 -10.69
CA GLY A 331 -4.35 -11.84 -11.77
C GLY A 331 -5.29 -10.81 -12.43
N HIS A 332 -4.97 -9.50 -12.38
CA HIS A 332 -5.87 -8.46 -12.89
C HIS A 332 -6.32 -8.76 -14.34
N PRO A 333 -7.63 -8.88 -14.63
CA PRO A 333 -8.10 -9.36 -15.94
C PRO A 333 -7.62 -8.50 -17.11
N ALA A 334 -7.62 -7.18 -16.97
CA ALA A 334 -7.10 -6.26 -18.00
C ALA A 334 -5.61 -6.48 -18.32
N GLY A 335 -4.78 -6.74 -17.29
CA GLY A 335 -3.37 -7.08 -17.47
C GLY A 335 -3.19 -8.43 -18.16
N CYS A 336 -4.02 -9.42 -17.79
CA CYS A 336 -4.03 -10.72 -18.44
C CYS A 336 -4.44 -10.63 -19.93
N ALA A 337 -5.43 -9.81 -20.25
CA ALA A 337 -5.87 -9.56 -21.63
C ALA A 337 -4.78 -8.89 -22.47
N ALA A 338 -4.12 -7.86 -21.93
CA ALA A 338 -2.99 -7.22 -22.60
C ALA A 338 -1.87 -8.24 -22.88
N ALA A 339 -1.46 -8.99 -21.86
CA ALA A 339 -0.41 -9.99 -21.97
C ALA A 339 -0.75 -11.06 -23.01
N LEU A 340 -1.94 -11.66 -22.93
CA LEU A 340 -2.35 -12.71 -23.85
C LEU A 340 -2.36 -12.19 -25.30
N GLU A 341 -2.86 -10.98 -25.53
CA GLU A 341 -2.92 -10.41 -26.88
C GLU A 341 -1.53 -10.06 -27.43
N VAL A 342 -0.64 -9.51 -26.59
CA VAL A 342 0.76 -9.26 -26.97
C VAL A 342 1.46 -10.56 -27.35
N GLN A 343 1.30 -11.62 -26.55
CA GLN A 343 1.92 -12.90 -26.85
C GLN A 343 1.34 -13.55 -28.12
N LYS A 344 0.02 -13.42 -28.35
CA LYS A 344 -0.61 -13.86 -29.61
C LYS A 344 -0.03 -13.11 -30.80
N ILE A 345 0.13 -11.79 -30.74
CA ILE A 345 0.75 -11.00 -31.82
C ILE A 345 2.18 -11.49 -32.11
N ILE A 346 3.00 -11.67 -31.07
CA ILE A 346 4.38 -12.15 -31.21
C ILE A 346 4.42 -13.49 -31.96
N ARG A 347 3.51 -14.40 -31.64
CA ARG A 347 3.39 -15.71 -32.30
C ARG A 347 2.85 -15.57 -33.73
N ASP A 348 1.71 -14.90 -33.89
CA ASP A 348 0.96 -14.83 -35.15
C ASP A 348 1.77 -14.10 -36.24
N GLU A 349 2.54 -13.09 -35.87
CA GLU A 349 3.43 -12.33 -36.77
C GLU A 349 4.86 -12.88 -36.83
N ASN A 350 5.13 -14.02 -36.16
CA ASN A 350 6.44 -14.67 -36.11
C ASN A 350 7.59 -13.73 -35.69
N LEU A 351 7.32 -12.84 -34.72
CA LEU A 351 8.24 -11.77 -34.35
C LEU A 351 9.54 -12.30 -33.72
N LEU A 352 9.52 -13.49 -33.08
CA LEU A 352 10.75 -14.08 -32.52
C LEU A 352 11.78 -14.43 -33.60
N ALA A 353 11.35 -14.80 -34.80
CA ALA A 353 12.26 -14.96 -35.92
C ALA A 353 12.92 -13.63 -36.29
N ASN A 354 12.14 -12.54 -36.33
CA ASN A 354 12.67 -11.20 -36.57
C ASN A 354 13.63 -10.76 -35.46
N VAL A 355 13.35 -11.06 -34.18
CA VAL A 355 14.26 -10.77 -33.06
C VAL A 355 15.64 -11.42 -33.28
N ARG A 356 15.68 -12.66 -33.76
CA ARG A 356 16.94 -13.35 -34.05
C ARG A 356 17.67 -12.68 -35.22
N THR A 357 17.00 -12.51 -36.36
CA THR A 357 17.62 -11.95 -37.57
C THR A 357 18.06 -10.51 -37.40
N MET A 358 17.21 -9.63 -36.84
CA MET A 358 17.56 -8.23 -36.59
C MET A 358 18.56 -8.10 -35.43
N GLY A 359 18.53 -9.01 -34.46
CA GLY A 359 19.51 -9.07 -33.38
C GLY A 359 20.92 -9.37 -33.87
N GLU A 360 21.07 -10.33 -34.78
CA GLU A 360 22.34 -10.64 -35.44
C GLU A 360 22.86 -9.44 -36.25
N LEU A 361 21.97 -8.78 -37.00
CA LEU A 361 22.31 -7.56 -37.73
C LEU A 361 22.76 -6.44 -36.78
N LEU A 362 22.00 -6.17 -35.73
CA LEU A 362 22.30 -5.13 -34.74
C LEU A 362 23.66 -5.39 -34.08
N SER A 363 23.92 -6.63 -33.68
CA SER A 363 25.20 -7.06 -33.13
C SER A 363 26.36 -6.72 -34.06
N LYS A 364 26.28 -7.20 -35.30
CA LYS A 364 27.31 -7.01 -36.32
C LYS A 364 27.57 -5.53 -36.57
N ARG A 365 26.51 -4.75 -36.75
CA ARG A 365 26.62 -3.31 -37.05
C ARG A 365 27.14 -2.49 -35.89
N LEU A 366 26.72 -2.76 -34.66
CA LEU A 366 27.29 -2.11 -33.47
C LEU A 366 28.79 -2.42 -33.35
N GLN A 367 29.19 -3.67 -33.57
CA GLN A 367 30.60 -4.06 -33.52
C GLN A 367 31.42 -3.38 -34.62
N GLU A 368 30.93 -3.32 -35.86
CA GLU A 368 31.58 -2.62 -36.98
C GLU A 368 31.71 -1.11 -36.71
N ARG A 369 30.68 -0.47 -36.15
CA ARG A 369 30.63 0.99 -35.99
C ARG A 369 31.35 1.51 -34.76
N LEU A 370 31.25 0.80 -33.64
CA LEU A 370 31.69 1.26 -32.32
C LEU A 370 32.78 0.38 -31.70
N GLY A 371 33.01 -0.83 -32.24
CA GLY A 371 33.93 -1.80 -31.66
C GLY A 371 35.37 -1.32 -31.58
N ALA A 372 35.82 -0.46 -32.49
CA ALA A 372 37.15 0.15 -32.48
C ALA A 372 37.22 1.48 -31.71
N HIS A 373 36.09 2.03 -31.23
CA HIS A 373 36.06 3.32 -30.55
C HIS A 373 36.88 3.25 -29.24
N PRO A 374 37.75 4.25 -28.94
CA PRO A 374 38.65 4.21 -27.78
C PRO A 374 37.92 4.23 -26.43
N ASN A 375 36.73 4.83 -26.37
CA ASN A 375 35.93 4.87 -25.15
C ASN A 375 34.84 3.79 -25.06
N VAL A 376 34.77 2.85 -26.00
CA VAL A 376 33.83 1.72 -25.96
C VAL A 376 34.59 0.47 -25.53
N GLY A 377 34.34 0.00 -24.31
CA GLY A 377 35.05 -1.12 -23.73
C GLY A 377 34.51 -2.46 -24.21
N ASN A 378 33.18 -2.61 -24.21
CA ASN A 378 32.56 -3.86 -24.61
C ASN A 378 31.13 -3.66 -25.15
N ILE A 379 30.82 -4.39 -26.22
CA ILE A 379 29.50 -4.49 -26.84
C ILE A 379 29.06 -5.93 -26.69
N ARG A 380 27.90 -6.16 -26.09
CA ARG A 380 27.46 -7.51 -25.68
C ARG A 380 25.95 -7.59 -25.60
N GLY A 381 25.41 -8.78 -25.80
CA GLY A 381 23.97 -8.99 -25.81
C GLY A 381 23.55 -10.23 -26.56
N ARG A 382 22.24 -10.38 -26.71
CA ARG A 382 21.60 -11.48 -27.44
C ARG A 382 20.23 -11.04 -27.94
N GLY A 383 19.83 -11.49 -29.13
CA GLY A 383 18.56 -11.05 -29.75
C GLY A 383 18.52 -9.52 -29.92
N LEU A 384 17.45 -8.87 -29.51
CA LEU A 384 17.31 -7.40 -29.50
C LEU A 384 17.56 -6.83 -28.10
N PHE A 385 18.61 -7.29 -27.42
CA PHE A 385 18.97 -6.84 -26.07
C PHE A 385 20.48 -6.67 -25.95
N TRP A 386 20.96 -5.46 -26.24
CA TRP A 386 22.38 -5.15 -26.38
C TRP A 386 22.80 -4.03 -25.44
N GLY A 387 23.94 -4.21 -24.78
CA GLY A 387 24.62 -3.22 -23.96
C GLY A 387 25.90 -2.73 -24.61
N ILE A 388 26.19 -1.44 -24.43
CA ILE A 388 27.44 -0.79 -24.83
C ILE A 388 28.03 -0.19 -23.57
N GLU A 389 29.15 -0.75 -23.10
CA GLU A 389 29.86 -0.28 -21.91
C GLU A 389 30.98 0.69 -22.30
N PHE A 390 31.04 1.82 -21.58
CA PHE A 390 32.01 2.88 -21.81
C PHE A 390 33.16 2.83 -20.82
N VAL A 391 34.37 3.13 -21.30
CA VAL A 391 35.62 3.09 -20.53
C VAL A 391 36.50 4.29 -20.84
N ALA A 392 37.25 4.74 -19.86
CA ALA A 392 38.24 5.80 -20.03
C ALA A 392 39.47 5.30 -20.79
N ASP A 393 39.86 4.03 -20.56
CA ASP A 393 40.96 3.34 -21.23
C ASP A 393 40.50 1.93 -21.64
N LYS A 394 40.50 1.65 -22.95
CA LYS A 394 40.02 0.40 -23.53
C LYS A 394 40.90 -0.79 -23.18
N ASP A 395 42.21 -0.61 -23.27
CA ASP A 395 43.19 -1.71 -23.09
C ASP A 395 43.24 -2.14 -21.63
N LYS A 396 43.17 -1.17 -20.71
CA LYS A 396 43.11 -1.43 -19.26
C LYS A 396 41.70 -1.77 -18.77
N LYS A 397 40.67 -1.57 -19.61
CA LYS A 397 39.24 -1.69 -19.25
C LYS A 397 38.84 -0.75 -18.09
N GLU A 398 39.55 0.37 -17.94
CA GLU A 398 39.36 1.30 -16.82
C GLU A 398 38.03 2.05 -17.00
N PRO A 399 37.08 1.95 -16.05
CA PRO A 399 35.83 2.69 -16.14
C PRO A 399 36.04 4.20 -16.00
N PHE A 400 35.09 4.99 -16.49
CA PHE A 400 35.03 6.41 -16.13
C PHE A 400 34.72 6.59 -14.63
N PRO A 401 35.16 7.70 -14.01
CA PRO A 401 34.66 8.15 -12.71
C PRO A 401 33.13 8.22 -12.67
N ALA A 402 32.51 7.79 -11.58
CA ALA A 402 31.04 7.67 -11.48
C ALA A 402 30.32 9.03 -11.53
N GLU A 403 30.99 10.07 -11.04
CA GLU A 403 30.57 11.48 -11.06
C GLU A 403 30.45 12.06 -12.47
N ASP A 404 31.07 11.43 -13.48
CA ASP A 404 30.96 11.88 -14.85
C ASP A 404 29.57 11.62 -15.45
N HIS A 405 28.86 10.63 -14.93
CA HIS A 405 27.52 10.23 -15.36
C HIS A 405 27.44 9.97 -16.88
N VAL A 406 28.43 9.28 -17.44
CA VAL A 406 28.60 9.11 -18.89
C VAL A 406 27.36 8.50 -19.54
N ALA A 407 26.78 7.44 -18.98
CA ALA A 407 25.61 6.78 -19.56
C ALA A 407 24.40 7.73 -19.60
N MET A 408 24.12 8.43 -18.50
CA MET A 408 23.02 9.40 -18.42
C MET A 408 23.21 10.56 -19.40
N ALA A 409 24.41 11.13 -19.46
CA ALA A 409 24.70 12.26 -20.33
C ALA A 409 24.60 11.89 -21.82
N ILE A 410 24.97 10.66 -22.21
CA ILE A 410 24.74 10.14 -23.56
C ILE A 410 23.24 10.00 -23.84
N CYS A 411 22.46 9.46 -22.89
CA CYS A 411 21.00 9.31 -23.06
C CYS A 411 20.31 10.66 -23.24
N GLU A 412 20.63 11.65 -22.38
CA GLU A 412 20.09 13.01 -22.48
C GLU A 412 20.42 13.67 -23.81
N ARG A 413 21.68 13.56 -24.24
CA ARG A 413 22.12 14.10 -25.53
C ARG A 413 21.46 13.37 -26.71
N GLY A 414 21.18 12.08 -26.60
CA GLY A 414 20.45 11.31 -27.61
C GLY A 414 19.05 11.87 -27.89
N LEU A 415 18.41 12.49 -26.90
CA LEU A 415 17.10 13.13 -27.06
C LEU A 415 17.14 14.48 -27.80
N ALA A 416 18.34 15.04 -28.03
CA ALA A 416 18.49 16.27 -28.79
C ALA A 416 18.10 16.06 -30.26
N LYS A 417 17.66 17.14 -30.93
CA LYS A 417 17.03 17.08 -32.27
C LYS A 417 17.94 16.42 -33.31
N GLU A 418 19.25 16.56 -33.16
CA GLU A 418 20.28 16.06 -34.06
C GLU A 418 20.38 14.52 -34.08
N TYR A 419 20.01 13.86 -32.98
CA TYR A 419 20.07 12.41 -32.83
C TYR A 419 18.67 11.78 -32.73
N SER A 420 17.77 12.42 -31.98
CA SER A 420 16.37 12.01 -31.81
C SER A 420 16.20 10.53 -31.47
N ILE A 421 17.04 10.01 -30.58
CA ILE A 421 17.09 8.60 -30.18
C ILE A 421 17.04 8.45 -28.65
N GLY A 422 16.13 7.61 -28.17
CA GLY A 422 16.04 7.20 -26.76
C GLY A 422 16.76 5.88 -26.51
N VAL A 423 17.72 5.88 -25.59
CA VAL A 423 18.41 4.67 -25.09
C VAL A 423 18.31 4.59 -23.57
N TYR A 424 18.53 3.41 -23.00
CA TYR A 424 18.37 3.19 -21.56
C TYR A 424 19.73 3.23 -20.82
N PRO A 425 19.92 4.11 -19.82
CA PRO A 425 21.18 4.21 -19.08
C PRO A 425 21.28 3.17 -17.96
N GLY A 426 22.48 2.64 -17.73
CA GLY A 426 22.83 1.85 -16.56
C GLY A 426 24.24 2.12 -16.07
N THR A 427 24.51 1.74 -14.82
CA THR A 427 25.78 1.99 -14.12
C THR A 427 26.15 0.80 -13.24
N GLY A 428 27.38 0.76 -12.75
CA GLY A 428 27.86 -0.26 -11.82
C GLY A 428 28.39 -1.54 -12.48
N SER A 429 28.62 -1.55 -13.80
CA SER A 429 29.09 -2.74 -14.51
C SER A 429 30.52 -3.19 -14.14
N ALA A 430 31.33 -2.29 -13.60
CA ALA A 430 32.68 -2.61 -13.18
C ALA A 430 32.73 -3.20 -11.77
N ASP A 431 32.13 -2.52 -10.79
CA ASP A 431 32.29 -2.83 -9.37
C ASP A 431 31.01 -2.63 -8.54
N GLY A 432 29.85 -2.39 -9.17
CA GLY A 432 28.59 -2.09 -8.48
C GLY A 432 28.32 -0.59 -8.31
N ILE A 433 29.33 0.26 -8.56
CA ILE A 433 29.25 1.72 -8.51
C ILE A 433 29.66 2.33 -9.86
N ARG A 434 30.89 2.06 -10.32
CA ARG A 434 31.48 2.51 -11.60
C ARG A 434 31.15 1.55 -12.75
N GLY A 435 31.31 2.04 -13.97
CA GLY A 435 31.05 1.29 -15.20
C GLY A 435 29.71 1.66 -15.82
N ASP A 436 29.74 2.76 -16.57
CA ASP A 436 28.62 3.29 -17.34
C ASP A 436 28.36 2.46 -18.60
N HIS A 437 27.08 2.18 -18.87
CA HIS A 437 26.66 1.54 -20.10
C HIS A 437 25.30 2.06 -20.55
N ILE A 438 25.01 1.92 -21.85
CA ILE A 438 23.67 2.12 -22.39
C ILE A 438 23.13 0.78 -22.91
N ILE A 439 21.80 0.65 -22.90
CA ILE A 439 21.07 -0.50 -23.42
C ILE A 439 20.25 -0.06 -24.65
N VAL A 440 20.40 -0.85 -25.71
CA VAL A 440 19.66 -0.78 -26.96
C VAL A 440 18.80 -2.03 -27.05
N SER A 441 17.48 -1.83 -27.01
CA SER A 441 16.49 -2.90 -27.07
C SER A 441 15.24 -2.49 -27.84
N PRO A 442 15.33 -2.30 -29.16
CA PRO A 442 14.22 -1.87 -30.00
C PRO A 442 13.07 -2.90 -29.97
N ALA A 443 11.90 -2.51 -30.46
CA ALA A 443 10.75 -3.40 -30.57
C ALA A 443 11.01 -4.59 -31.51
N TYR A 444 10.27 -5.68 -31.34
CA TYR A 444 10.45 -6.93 -32.08
C TYR A 444 10.04 -6.83 -33.55
N ASN A 445 9.26 -5.82 -33.92
CA ASN A 445 8.89 -5.48 -35.29
C ASN A 445 9.85 -4.44 -35.94
N VAL A 446 11.02 -4.20 -35.33
CA VAL A 446 12.06 -3.33 -35.91
C VAL A 446 12.49 -3.84 -37.29
N ARG A 447 12.67 -2.93 -38.23
CA ARG A 447 13.09 -3.25 -39.60
C ARG A 447 14.59 -3.07 -39.78
N LYS A 448 15.12 -3.67 -40.85
CA LYS A 448 16.54 -3.57 -41.22
C LYS A 448 17.01 -2.12 -41.32
N GLU A 449 16.22 -1.26 -41.96
CA GLU A 449 16.58 0.16 -42.16
C GLU A 449 16.61 0.92 -40.83
N GLU A 450 15.75 0.53 -39.88
CA GLU A 450 15.73 1.11 -38.53
C GLU A 450 16.94 0.65 -37.72
N ILE A 451 17.40 -0.59 -37.86
CA ILE A 451 18.65 -1.06 -37.24
C ILE A 451 19.85 -0.25 -37.76
N GLU A 452 19.98 -0.08 -39.08
CA GLU A 452 21.06 0.70 -39.67
C GLU A 452 21.01 2.16 -39.18
N TRP A 453 19.80 2.75 -39.10
CA TRP A 453 19.62 4.10 -38.56
C TRP A 453 19.98 4.21 -37.07
N ILE A 454 19.57 3.25 -36.23
CA ILE A 454 19.92 3.21 -34.79
C ILE A 454 21.44 3.22 -34.64
N VAL A 455 22.14 2.39 -35.42
CA VAL A 455 23.60 2.27 -35.32
C VAL A 455 24.29 3.54 -35.81
N ASP A 456 23.84 4.15 -36.89
CA ASP A 456 24.37 5.44 -37.34
C ASP A 456 24.16 6.55 -36.30
N ALA A 457 22.93 6.69 -35.80
CA ALA A 457 22.58 7.71 -34.80
C ALA A 457 23.40 7.54 -33.51
N LEU A 458 23.55 6.30 -33.02
CA LEU A 458 24.40 6.00 -31.87
C LEU A 458 25.87 6.25 -32.16
N GLY A 459 26.36 5.87 -33.34
CA GLY A 459 27.72 6.16 -33.78
C GLY A 459 28.04 7.64 -33.71
N ARG A 460 27.21 8.47 -34.34
CA ARG A 460 27.36 9.94 -34.31
C ARG A 460 27.27 10.50 -32.90
N LEU A 461 26.31 10.01 -32.10
CA LEU A 461 26.11 10.44 -30.72
C LEU A 461 27.35 10.17 -29.85
N VAL A 462 27.90 8.96 -29.93
CA VAL A 462 29.08 8.55 -29.17
C VAL A 462 30.32 9.33 -29.60
N ASP A 463 30.57 9.44 -30.90
CA ASP A 463 31.72 10.18 -31.43
C ASP A 463 31.68 11.65 -30.99
N ASP A 464 30.52 12.31 -31.13
CA ASP A 464 30.35 13.71 -30.76
C ASP A 464 30.40 13.94 -29.23
N PHE A 465 29.94 12.96 -28.44
CA PHE A 465 30.04 13.02 -26.99
C PHE A 465 31.49 13.02 -26.53
N PHE A 466 32.30 12.07 -27.01
CA PHE A 466 33.69 11.95 -26.58
C PHE A 466 34.63 12.96 -27.26
N ARG A 467 34.36 13.40 -28.50
CA ARG A 467 35.13 14.46 -29.17
C ARG A 467 35.11 15.77 -28.39
N ILE A 468 33.92 16.23 -27.96
CA ILE A 468 33.77 17.47 -27.19
C ILE A 468 34.46 17.36 -25.82
N ARG A 469 34.39 16.18 -25.20
CA ARG A 469 35.04 15.91 -23.91
C ARG A 469 36.57 15.95 -24.01
N HIS A 470 37.16 15.42 -25.09
CA HIS A 470 38.60 15.51 -25.33
C HIS A 470 39.09 16.96 -25.57
N ILE A 471 38.28 17.81 -26.21
CA ILE A 471 38.62 19.23 -26.44
C ILE A 471 38.55 20.04 -25.13
N GLY A 472 37.61 19.75 -24.23
CA GLY A 472 37.50 20.41 -22.92
C GLY A 472 38.61 20.03 -21.91
N GLY A 473 39.32 18.91 -22.12
CA GLY A 473 40.40 18.43 -21.25
C GLY A 473 41.82 18.89 -21.64
N LEU A 474 41.98 19.62 -22.76
CA LEU A 474 43.30 19.92 -23.37
C LEU A 474 43.91 21.28 -22.98
N SER A 475 43.42 21.99 -21.95
CA SER A 475 44.03 23.26 -21.49
C SER A 475 45.27 23.10 -20.60
N ALA A 476 45.84 21.91 -20.47
CA ALA A 476 47.08 21.70 -19.73
C ALA A 476 47.97 20.66 -20.40
N MET A 477 48.91 21.12 -21.25
CA MET A 477 50.31 20.68 -21.37
C MET A 477 50.93 21.16 -22.69
N ALA A 478 52.23 21.43 -22.64
CA ALA A 478 52.97 22.37 -23.46
C ALA A 478 53.48 21.86 -24.83
N VAL A 479 53.61 22.84 -25.72
CA VAL A 479 54.54 23.07 -26.86
C VAL A 479 55.73 22.11 -27.04
N GLY A 480 55.95 21.65 -28.29
CA GLY A 480 57.20 21.01 -28.74
C GLY A 480 57.29 20.79 -30.27
N VAL A 481 58.32 21.32 -30.91
CA VAL A 481 58.53 21.60 -32.35
C VAL A 481 58.99 20.37 -33.20
N THR A 482 58.89 20.50 -34.54
CA THR A 482 59.86 20.13 -35.64
C THR A 482 59.66 18.90 -36.57
N SER A 483 59.22 19.20 -37.82
CA SER A 483 59.97 19.10 -39.11
C SER A 483 59.93 17.86 -40.07
N VAL A 484 59.70 18.21 -41.36
CA VAL A 484 60.16 17.69 -42.69
C VAL A 484 59.70 16.31 -43.24
N ARG A 485 58.96 16.27 -44.36
CA ARG A 485 59.45 15.94 -45.73
C ARG A 485 58.37 15.90 -46.83
N GLN A 486 58.85 16.26 -48.02
CA GLN A 486 58.19 16.51 -49.30
C GLN A 486 57.75 15.25 -50.05
N ALA A 487 56.84 15.47 -51.03
CA ALA A 487 56.92 15.03 -52.43
C ALA A 487 55.71 14.21 -52.91
N ALA A 488 54.75 14.89 -53.54
CA ALA A 488 53.91 14.36 -54.62
C ALA A 488 53.06 15.52 -55.19
N ASP A 489 53.59 16.31 -56.12
CA ASP A 489 52.84 17.40 -56.78
C ASP A 489 53.42 17.72 -58.18
N GLU A 490 53.50 16.70 -59.04
CA GLU A 490 53.95 16.87 -60.44
C GLU A 490 52.85 16.69 -61.50
N GLU A 491 51.62 16.38 -61.12
CA GLU A 491 50.53 16.17 -62.10
C GLU A 491 49.60 17.39 -62.25
N ALA A 492 49.71 18.41 -61.39
CA ALA A 492 48.97 19.67 -61.47
C ALA A 492 49.67 20.76 -62.32
N ARG A 493 50.74 20.42 -63.07
CA ARG A 493 51.52 21.37 -63.89
C ARG A 493 50.93 21.65 -65.28
N ALA A 494 49.93 20.88 -65.74
CA ALA A 494 49.40 21.04 -67.10
C ALA A 494 48.22 22.04 -67.22
N GLU A 495 47.57 22.44 -66.13
CA GLU A 495 46.50 23.46 -66.14
C GLU A 495 47.01 24.90 -65.87
N VAL A 496 48.28 25.05 -65.49
CA VAL A 496 48.88 26.35 -65.09
C VAL A 496 49.23 27.23 -66.30
N ASP A 497 49.50 26.66 -67.47
CA ASP A 497 49.92 27.45 -68.64
C ASP A 497 48.80 28.29 -69.27
N VAL A 498 47.54 27.91 -69.07
CA VAL A 498 46.39 28.73 -69.49
C VAL A 498 46.07 29.84 -68.46
N LEU A 499 46.47 29.65 -67.19
CA LEU A 499 46.40 30.68 -66.15
C LEU A 499 47.53 31.72 -66.28
N ASN A 500 48.69 31.36 -66.83
CA ASN A 500 49.85 32.24 -67.01
C ASN A 500 49.56 33.46 -67.92
N SER A 501 48.68 33.32 -68.92
CA SER A 501 48.26 34.44 -69.79
C SER A 501 47.38 35.48 -69.06
N ARG A 502 46.59 35.06 -68.06
CA ARG A 502 45.83 35.98 -67.19
C ARG A 502 46.71 36.52 -66.05
N LEU A 503 47.72 35.77 -65.63
CA LEU A 503 48.69 36.18 -64.60
C LEU A 503 49.53 37.38 -65.05
N GLU A 504 49.85 37.56 -66.33
CA GLU A 504 50.69 38.67 -66.80
C GLU A 504 50.00 40.05 -66.60
N LYS A 505 48.68 40.13 -66.79
CA LYS A 505 47.88 41.32 -66.48
C LYS A 505 47.75 41.56 -64.97
N THR A 506 47.64 40.49 -64.19
CA THR A 506 47.68 40.58 -62.71
C THR A 506 49.08 40.96 -62.23
N THR A 507 50.15 40.56 -62.91
CA THR A 507 51.55 40.83 -62.53
C THR A 507 51.93 42.29 -62.71
N GLN A 508 51.37 42.98 -63.70
CA GLN A 508 51.50 44.44 -63.81
C GLN A 508 50.73 45.18 -62.71
N LEU A 509 49.55 44.68 -62.30
CA LEU A 509 48.79 45.23 -61.17
C LEU A 509 49.50 44.94 -59.83
N THR A 510 50.06 43.74 -59.68
CA THR A 510 50.88 43.31 -58.54
C THR A 510 52.17 44.12 -58.46
N LYS A 511 52.86 44.44 -59.56
CA LYS A 511 54.04 45.33 -59.53
C LYS A 511 53.69 46.75 -59.04
N LYS A 512 52.51 47.28 -59.39
CA LYS A 512 52.03 48.57 -58.87
C LYS A 512 51.64 48.48 -57.39
N ILE A 513 50.97 47.40 -56.98
CA ILE A 513 50.62 47.12 -55.58
C ILE A 513 51.89 46.87 -54.75
N GLN A 514 52.90 46.20 -55.28
CA GLN A 514 54.18 45.86 -54.64
C GLN A 514 55.10 47.08 -54.51
N ALA A 515 55.03 48.04 -55.45
CA ALA A 515 55.65 49.35 -55.30
C ALA A 515 54.94 50.23 -54.25
N CYS A 516 53.61 50.11 -54.11
CA CYS A 516 52.86 50.75 -53.03
C CYS A 516 53.09 50.06 -51.67
N LEU A 517 53.19 48.73 -51.64
CA LEU A 517 53.53 47.93 -50.46
C LEU A 517 54.97 48.14 -50.03
N GLY A 518 55.92 48.32 -50.96
CA GLY A 518 57.31 48.64 -50.61
C GLY A 518 57.46 50.03 -49.97
N ARG A 519 56.64 51.01 -50.40
CA ARG A 519 56.54 52.30 -49.71
C ARG A 519 55.83 52.17 -48.37
N LEU A 520 54.75 51.39 -48.28
CA LEU A 520 54.02 51.12 -47.03
C LEU A 520 54.85 50.27 -46.04
N GLU A 521 55.73 49.40 -46.50
CA GLU A 521 56.68 48.62 -45.69
C GLU A 521 57.84 49.48 -45.22
N ALA A 522 58.35 50.40 -46.04
CA ALA A 522 59.36 51.37 -45.60
C ALA A 522 58.79 52.33 -44.55
N THR A 523 57.56 52.84 -44.76
CA THR A 523 56.84 53.65 -43.75
C THR A 523 56.43 52.80 -42.54
N GLY A 524 56.04 51.54 -42.74
CA GLY A 524 55.66 50.59 -41.69
C GLY A 524 56.84 50.03 -40.89
N LYS A 525 58.07 50.10 -41.42
CA LYS A 525 59.31 49.79 -40.71
C LYS A 525 59.75 50.97 -39.85
N SER A 526 59.67 52.19 -40.38
CA SER A 526 59.84 53.44 -39.61
C SER A 526 58.81 53.59 -38.49
N VAL A 527 57.53 53.28 -38.75
CA VAL A 527 56.47 53.25 -37.74
C VAL A 527 56.68 52.09 -36.75
N ARG A 528 57.19 50.92 -37.15
CA ARG A 528 57.50 49.83 -36.19
C ARG A 528 58.69 50.14 -35.28
N ASP A 529 59.72 50.81 -35.80
CA ASP A 529 60.91 51.17 -35.02
C ASP A 529 60.61 52.31 -34.01
N VAL A 530 59.56 53.12 -34.26
CA VAL A 530 59.04 54.12 -33.31
C VAL A 530 57.89 53.58 -32.45
N ALA A 531 57.06 52.67 -32.96
CA ALA A 531 55.91 52.08 -32.26
C ALA A 531 56.29 50.91 -31.34
N GLY A 532 57.46 50.28 -31.50
CA GLY A 532 57.94 49.24 -30.59
C GLY A 532 58.05 49.72 -29.12
N PRO A 533 58.75 50.85 -28.85
CA PRO A 533 58.78 51.46 -27.53
C PRO A 533 57.42 52.00 -27.07
N LEU A 534 56.63 52.57 -28.00
CA LEU A 534 55.30 53.13 -27.72
C LEU A 534 54.26 52.04 -27.41
N ASN A 535 54.28 50.86 -28.03
CA ASN A 535 53.38 49.74 -27.68
C ASN A 535 53.78 49.07 -26.37
N GLY A 536 55.06 49.09 -26.01
CA GLY A 536 55.53 48.66 -24.69
C GLY A 536 55.03 49.59 -23.59
N GLU A 537 55.16 50.90 -23.78
CA GLU A 537 54.62 51.92 -22.87
C GLU A 537 53.09 51.99 -22.88
N THR A 538 52.42 51.76 -24.02
CA THR A 538 50.95 51.73 -24.12
C THR A 538 50.37 50.46 -23.49
N LYS A 539 51.02 49.29 -23.65
CA LYS A 539 50.65 48.10 -22.87
C LYS A 539 50.88 48.28 -21.39
N LYS A 540 51.97 48.96 -20.97
CA LYS A 540 52.17 49.32 -19.56
C LYS A 540 51.08 50.28 -19.08
N LEU A 541 50.68 51.27 -19.88
CA LEU A 541 49.59 52.22 -19.57
C LEU A 541 48.21 51.56 -19.58
N GLN A 542 47.99 50.55 -20.41
CA GLN A 542 46.73 49.79 -20.50
C GLN A 542 46.63 48.77 -19.37
N VAL A 543 47.74 48.11 -19.00
CA VAL A 543 47.84 47.30 -17.78
C VAL A 543 47.72 48.20 -16.55
N LEU A 544 48.34 49.38 -16.52
CA LEU A 544 48.20 50.37 -15.45
C LEU A 544 46.77 50.91 -15.39
N GLY A 545 46.12 51.17 -16.53
CA GLY A 545 44.73 51.62 -16.62
C GLY A 545 43.75 50.57 -16.13
N ASN A 546 43.92 49.32 -16.55
CA ASN A 546 43.12 48.19 -16.05
C ASN A 546 43.39 47.94 -14.55
N ASN A 547 44.63 48.12 -14.09
CA ASN A 547 44.96 48.04 -12.66
C ASN A 547 44.36 49.22 -11.88
N ILE A 548 44.35 50.43 -12.45
CA ILE A 548 43.72 51.61 -11.86
C ILE A 548 42.20 51.44 -11.82
N GLU A 549 41.56 50.93 -12.87
CA GLU A 549 40.13 50.59 -12.89
C GLU A 549 39.80 49.48 -11.89
N ALA A 550 40.63 48.44 -11.79
CA ALA A 550 40.46 47.38 -10.80
C ALA A 550 40.63 47.91 -9.37
N VAL A 551 41.58 48.83 -9.15
CA VAL A 551 41.80 49.52 -7.87
C VAL A 551 40.67 50.50 -7.58
N LEU A 552 40.18 51.27 -8.55
CA LEU A 552 39.02 52.16 -8.41
C LEU A 552 37.75 51.37 -8.11
N THR A 553 37.53 50.24 -8.78
CA THR A 553 36.41 49.32 -8.51
C THR A 553 36.55 48.70 -7.11
N ALA A 554 37.77 48.37 -6.68
CA ALA A 554 38.03 47.91 -5.31
C ALA A 554 37.81 49.04 -4.28
N ILE A 555 38.17 50.29 -4.60
CA ILE A 555 37.92 51.47 -3.76
C ILE A 555 36.42 51.78 -3.68
N GLU A 556 35.68 51.71 -4.78
CA GLU A 556 34.22 51.89 -4.80
C GLU A 556 33.50 50.79 -4.00
N ARG A 557 33.95 49.54 -4.13
CA ARG A 557 33.47 48.41 -3.29
C ARG A 557 33.74 48.61 -1.80
N LEU A 558 34.78 49.37 -1.43
CA LEU A 558 35.08 49.72 -0.04
C LEU A 558 34.36 50.99 0.44
N ARG A 559 34.06 51.93 -0.45
CA ARG A 559 33.50 53.26 -0.12
C ARG A 559 31.97 53.31 -0.10
N GLN A 560 31.27 52.70 -1.06
CA GLN A 560 29.80 52.73 -1.11
C GLN A 560 29.09 52.21 0.17
N PRO A 561 29.54 51.11 0.81
CA PRO A 561 28.89 50.60 2.02
C PRO A 561 29.06 51.54 3.23
N ALA A 562 30.10 52.36 3.26
CA ALA A 562 30.35 53.31 4.34
C ALA A 562 29.47 54.57 4.22
N ASP A 563 29.26 55.07 3.00
CA ASP A 563 28.41 56.25 2.74
C ASP A 563 26.91 55.94 2.90
N SER A 564 26.45 54.74 2.49
CA SER A 564 25.05 54.32 2.63
C SER A 564 24.60 54.03 4.08
N LYS A 565 25.54 53.89 5.02
CA LYS A 565 25.24 53.58 6.43
C LYS A 565 24.37 54.63 7.11
N ASN A 566 24.68 55.91 6.89
CA ASN A 566 24.03 57.00 7.62
C ASN A 566 22.55 57.18 7.24
N ASP A 567 22.23 57.02 5.95
CA ASP A 567 20.86 57.17 5.45
C ASP A 567 19.97 55.99 5.90
N GLU A 568 20.51 54.77 5.85
CA GLU A 568 19.78 53.59 6.31
C GLU A 568 19.65 53.53 7.84
N GLU A 569 20.66 54.01 8.59
CA GLU A 569 20.59 54.09 10.05
C GLU A 569 19.45 55.00 10.53
N GLN A 570 19.14 56.09 9.82
CA GLN A 570 17.99 56.95 10.12
C GLN A 570 16.66 56.19 9.97
N ILE A 571 16.51 55.42 8.88
CA ILE A 571 15.31 54.61 8.61
C ILE A 571 15.13 53.53 9.70
N ILE A 572 16.21 52.84 10.09
CA ILE A 572 16.16 51.82 11.15
C ILE A 572 15.83 52.43 12.52
N ARG A 573 16.30 53.65 12.82
CA ARG A 573 15.96 54.36 14.06
C ARG A 573 14.49 54.80 14.13
N MET A 574 13.87 55.12 12.99
CA MET A 574 12.45 55.50 12.93
C MET A 574 11.49 54.32 13.21
N GLY A 575 11.92 53.09 12.91
CA GLY A 575 11.13 51.88 13.07
C GLY A 575 10.10 51.63 11.95
N PRO A 576 9.58 50.40 11.84
CA PRO A 576 8.77 49.96 10.70
C PRO A 576 7.43 50.71 10.55
N ASP A 577 6.84 51.15 11.65
CA ASP A 577 5.53 51.82 11.65
C ASP A 577 5.62 53.27 11.13
N LYS A 578 6.70 53.99 11.45
CA LYS A 578 6.88 55.40 11.05
C LYS A 578 7.61 55.57 9.71
N ALA A 579 8.55 54.67 9.39
CA ALA A 579 9.27 54.69 8.12
C ALA A 579 8.45 54.14 6.94
N GLY A 580 7.39 53.38 7.24
CA GLY A 580 6.62 52.62 6.26
C GLY A 580 7.25 51.25 6.00
N LEU A 581 6.45 50.19 6.14
CA LEU A 581 6.93 48.80 6.09
C LEU A 581 7.74 48.48 4.81
N PRO A 582 7.30 48.83 3.57
CA PRO A 582 8.08 48.54 2.38
C PRO A 582 9.45 49.24 2.36
N ASN A 583 9.51 50.50 2.79
CA ASN A 583 10.75 51.28 2.85
C ASN A 583 11.71 50.72 3.91
N TYR A 584 11.16 50.32 5.06
CA TYR A 584 11.92 49.71 6.15
C TYR A 584 12.51 48.35 5.74
N LEU A 585 11.74 47.48 5.08
CA LEU A 585 12.23 46.20 4.56
C LEU A 585 13.31 46.39 3.49
N ALA A 586 13.15 47.37 2.59
CA ALA A 586 14.15 47.70 1.58
C ALA A 586 15.47 48.19 2.20
N SER A 587 15.38 48.98 3.28
CA SER A 587 16.53 49.44 4.07
C SER A 587 17.31 48.27 4.68
N ILE A 588 16.63 47.35 5.38
CA ILE A 588 17.27 46.16 5.95
C ILE A 588 17.88 45.28 4.85
N LYS A 589 17.24 45.14 3.68
CA LYS A 589 17.79 44.37 2.55
C LYS A 589 19.10 44.96 2.05
N ARG A 590 19.18 46.29 1.90
CA ARG A 590 20.41 46.99 1.48
C ARG A 590 21.51 46.85 2.53
N LEU A 591 21.18 46.97 3.82
CA LEU A 591 22.12 46.75 4.92
C LEU A 591 22.68 45.31 4.97
N ASN A 592 21.84 44.29 4.74
CA ASN A 592 22.30 42.90 4.67
C ASN A 592 23.23 42.65 3.47
N LYS A 593 22.94 43.26 2.32
CA LYS A 593 23.82 43.19 1.14
C LYS A 593 25.17 43.85 1.43
N ALA A 594 25.16 45.07 1.96
CA ALA A 594 26.37 45.81 2.35
C ALA A 594 27.21 45.03 3.37
N LEU A 595 26.57 44.37 4.32
CA LEU A 595 27.23 43.50 5.29
C LEU A 595 27.87 42.27 4.64
N GLY A 596 27.18 41.63 3.67
CA GLY A 596 27.70 40.51 2.90
C GLY A 596 28.95 40.90 2.09
N ASP A 597 28.86 42.02 1.37
CA ASP A 597 29.97 42.56 0.57
C ASP A 597 31.18 42.91 1.44
N MET A 598 30.96 43.51 2.62
CA MET A 598 32.04 43.82 3.56
C MET A 598 32.67 42.58 4.21
N LYS A 599 31.88 41.53 4.54
CA LYS A 599 32.43 40.26 5.02
C LYS A 599 33.31 39.56 3.98
N ALA A 600 32.93 39.63 2.70
CA ALA A 600 33.71 39.05 1.61
C ALA A 600 35.07 39.74 1.41
N SER A 601 35.21 41.01 1.81
CA SER A 601 36.46 41.78 1.66
C SER A 601 37.61 41.28 2.55
N ASN A 602 37.32 40.59 3.66
CA ASN A 602 38.29 39.98 4.59
C ASN A 602 39.41 40.91 5.12
N LEU A 603 39.22 42.23 5.10
CA LEU A 603 40.20 43.22 5.55
C LEU A 603 40.10 43.47 7.05
N ARG A 604 41.25 43.60 7.73
CA ARG A 604 41.30 43.90 9.18
C ARG A 604 40.78 45.30 9.51
N SER A 605 40.92 46.25 8.58
CA SER A 605 40.45 47.63 8.71
C SER A 605 38.92 47.79 8.64
N THR A 606 38.20 46.83 8.06
CA THR A 606 36.73 46.87 7.90
C THR A 606 35.99 46.16 9.05
N GLN A 607 36.71 45.53 9.98
CA GLN A 607 36.11 44.77 11.09
C GLN A 607 35.19 45.61 11.99
N GLN A 608 35.55 46.87 12.26
CA GLN A 608 34.69 47.78 13.04
C GLN A 608 33.37 48.09 12.31
N THR A 609 33.43 48.43 11.03
CA THR A 609 32.23 48.72 10.21
C THR A 609 31.35 47.48 10.05
N VAL A 610 31.93 46.29 9.88
CA VAL A 610 31.20 45.02 9.88
C VAL A 610 30.46 44.80 11.20
N ALA A 611 31.12 45.03 12.34
CA ALA A 611 30.49 44.88 13.65
C ALA A 611 29.33 45.87 13.87
N GLU A 612 29.46 47.10 13.38
CA GLU A 612 28.39 48.12 13.45
C GLU A 612 27.21 47.79 12.53
N LEU A 613 27.45 47.39 11.29
CA LEU A 613 26.40 46.95 10.36
C LEU A 613 25.67 45.71 10.90
N GLN A 614 26.39 44.76 11.50
CA GLN A 614 25.79 43.62 12.18
C GLN A 614 24.86 44.03 13.32
N ARG A 615 25.26 45.02 14.13
CA ARG A 615 24.40 45.55 15.20
C ARG A 615 23.14 46.23 14.64
N LEU A 616 23.28 47.01 13.56
CA LEU A 616 22.17 47.72 12.94
C LEU A 616 21.16 46.75 12.28
N VAL A 617 21.64 45.75 11.55
CA VAL A 617 20.79 44.67 10.98
C VAL A 617 20.08 43.91 12.08
N LYS A 618 20.79 43.55 13.17
CA LYS A 618 20.19 42.85 14.31
C LYS A 618 19.09 43.70 14.95
N LEU A 619 19.33 45.00 15.16
CA LEU A 619 18.33 45.93 15.69
C LEU A 619 17.10 46.01 14.77
N GLY A 620 17.31 46.12 13.45
CA GLY A 620 16.23 46.16 12.46
C GLY A 620 15.36 44.90 12.47
N ASN A 621 15.98 43.72 12.51
CA ASN A 621 15.25 42.45 12.58
C ASN A 621 14.45 42.32 13.88
N THR A 622 15.04 42.69 15.03
CA THR A 622 14.33 42.68 16.33
C THR A 622 13.16 43.67 16.36
N GLN A 623 13.30 44.86 15.76
CA GLN A 623 12.18 45.80 15.65
C GLN A 623 11.05 45.26 14.75
N LEU A 624 11.40 44.53 13.69
CA LEU A 624 10.42 43.88 12.82
C LEU A 624 9.66 42.76 13.55
N GLU A 625 10.37 41.91 14.29
CA GLU A 625 9.78 40.87 15.15
C GLU A 625 8.84 41.48 16.20
N ASN A 626 9.27 42.55 16.89
CA ASN A 626 8.45 43.26 17.87
C ASN A 626 7.22 43.94 17.26
N SER A 627 7.32 44.45 16.03
CA SER A 627 6.18 45.02 15.31
C SER A 627 5.17 43.92 14.92
N PHE A 628 5.65 42.74 14.52
CA PHE A 628 4.80 41.59 14.21
C PHE A 628 4.06 41.10 15.44
N ASP A 629 4.76 40.91 16.57
CA ASP A 629 4.18 40.54 17.87
C ASP A 629 3.06 41.53 18.28
N LYS A 630 3.36 42.85 18.27
CA LYS A 630 2.38 43.88 18.62
C LYS A 630 1.15 43.85 17.71
N LEU A 631 1.35 43.71 16.40
CA LEU A 631 0.25 43.70 15.44
C LEU A 631 -0.66 42.48 15.65
N LEU A 632 -0.07 41.30 15.86
CA LEU A 632 -0.80 40.05 16.07
C LEU A 632 -1.55 40.03 17.40
N ARG A 633 -0.94 40.56 18.48
CA ARG A 633 -1.59 40.66 19.80
C ARG A 633 -2.77 41.63 19.81
N ASN A 634 -2.69 42.72 19.05
CA ASN A 634 -3.78 43.70 18.97
C ASN A 634 -5.02 43.14 18.26
N GLU A 635 -4.82 42.28 17.25
CA GLU A 635 -5.91 41.67 16.49
C GLU A 635 -6.42 40.36 17.12
N THR A 636 -5.64 39.73 18.00
CA THR A 636 -6.06 38.51 18.70
C THR A 636 -7.01 38.88 19.84
N PRO A 637 -8.28 38.43 19.83
CA PRO A 637 -9.22 38.73 20.90
C PRO A 637 -8.72 38.20 22.25
N ARG A 638 -8.88 38.98 23.32
CA ARG A 638 -8.45 38.57 24.68
C ARG A 638 -9.22 37.36 25.22
N ALA A 639 -10.48 37.22 24.83
CA ALA A 639 -11.34 36.12 25.22
C ALA A 639 -12.33 35.83 24.09
N LEU A 640 -12.59 34.55 23.83
CA LEU A 640 -13.61 34.07 22.92
C LEU A 640 -14.47 33.07 23.67
N GLU A 641 -15.79 33.23 23.58
CA GLU A 641 -16.78 32.27 24.08
C GLU A 641 -17.29 31.41 22.91
N PRO A 642 -16.75 30.19 22.67
CA PRO A 642 -17.08 29.42 21.47
C PRO A 642 -18.56 29.04 21.38
N LEU A 643 -19.22 28.88 22.53
CA LEU A 643 -20.64 28.52 22.59
C LEU A 643 -21.54 29.56 21.91
N HIS A 644 -21.17 30.85 21.94
CA HIS A 644 -21.91 31.90 21.24
C HIS A 644 -21.95 31.66 19.72
N PHE A 645 -20.83 31.17 19.16
CA PHE A 645 -20.68 30.94 17.73
C PHE A 645 -21.39 29.67 17.28
N ILE A 646 -21.28 28.61 18.10
CA ILE A 646 -21.97 27.34 17.85
C ILE A 646 -23.49 27.53 17.90
N THR A 647 -24.02 28.12 18.98
CA THR A 647 -25.47 28.26 19.19
C THR A 647 -26.14 29.21 18.20
N LYS A 648 -25.42 30.24 17.73
CA LYS A 648 -25.93 31.18 16.72
C LYS A 648 -25.54 30.82 15.29
N ASN A 649 -24.87 29.67 15.08
CA ASN A 649 -24.34 29.23 13.80
C ASN A 649 -23.55 30.32 13.05
N LYS A 650 -22.65 31.01 13.77
CA LYS A 650 -21.80 32.07 13.24
C LYS A 650 -20.40 31.53 12.93
N PRO A 651 -19.72 32.03 11.89
CA PRO A 651 -18.33 31.67 11.63
C PRO A 651 -17.42 32.15 12.76
N PHE A 652 -16.39 31.36 13.05
CA PHE A 652 -15.34 31.75 13.99
C PHE A 652 -14.50 32.90 13.42
N PRO A 653 -14.01 33.83 14.26
CA PRO A 653 -13.34 35.04 13.79
C PRO A 653 -11.96 34.74 13.18
N VAL A 654 -11.71 35.29 11.99
CA VAL A 654 -10.40 35.32 11.31
C VAL A 654 -9.80 36.73 11.40
N LEU A 655 -8.50 36.86 11.14
CA LEU A 655 -7.83 38.17 11.11
C LEU A 655 -8.31 39.00 9.91
N SER A 656 -8.21 40.33 10.02
CA SER A 656 -8.68 41.25 8.96
C SER A 656 -7.73 41.27 7.74
N GLN A 657 -8.27 41.52 6.53
CA GLN A 657 -7.50 41.46 5.28
C GLN A 657 -6.33 42.45 5.20
N ASP A 658 -6.48 43.67 5.74
CA ASP A 658 -5.37 44.66 5.82
C ASP A 658 -4.17 44.10 6.59
N LYS A 659 -4.44 43.27 7.60
CA LYS A 659 -3.43 42.71 8.49
C LYS A 659 -2.77 41.48 7.88
N PHE A 660 -3.48 40.67 7.08
CA PHE A 660 -2.88 39.60 6.29
C PHE A 660 -1.75 40.13 5.40
N ALA A 661 -2.01 41.24 4.67
CA ALA A 661 -1.00 41.83 3.79
C ALA A 661 0.24 42.28 4.57
N ARG A 662 0.07 42.94 5.72
CA ARG A 662 1.20 43.41 6.55
C ARG A 662 1.97 42.26 7.21
N LEU A 663 1.28 41.34 7.86
CA LEU A 663 1.89 40.18 8.53
C LEU A 663 2.58 39.25 7.52
N GLY A 664 1.96 39.02 6.36
CA GLY A 664 2.54 38.22 5.28
C GLY A 664 3.80 38.85 4.67
N LEU A 665 3.83 40.17 4.49
CA LEU A 665 5.03 40.88 4.02
C LEU A 665 6.20 40.75 5.00
N MET A 666 5.93 40.87 6.31
CA MET A 666 6.94 40.70 7.35
C MET A 666 7.47 39.27 7.40
N ASN A 667 6.58 38.27 7.32
CA ASN A 667 6.96 36.87 7.31
C ASN A 667 7.78 36.51 6.06
N SER A 668 7.35 36.91 4.86
CA SER A 668 8.08 36.64 3.61
C SER A 668 9.53 37.15 3.65
N PHE A 669 9.74 38.34 4.25
CA PHE A 669 11.07 38.91 4.43
C PHE A 669 11.93 38.10 5.42
N VAL A 670 11.40 37.84 6.63
CA VAL A 670 12.17 37.16 7.69
C VAL A 670 12.41 35.69 7.34
N ALA A 671 11.43 35.00 6.77
CA ALA A 671 11.57 33.62 6.32
C ALA A 671 12.65 33.50 5.22
N GLY A 672 12.71 34.46 4.30
CA GLY A 672 13.76 34.52 3.28
C GLY A 672 15.17 34.64 3.87
N LEU A 673 15.34 35.51 4.87
CA LEU A 673 16.62 35.67 5.59
C LEU A 673 16.98 34.45 6.44
N TYR A 674 16.00 33.84 7.10
CA TYR A 674 16.20 32.66 7.93
C TYR A 674 16.68 31.46 7.09
N ARG A 675 16.04 31.20 5.94
CA ARG A 675 16.44 30.12 5.02
C ARG A 675 17.84 30.33 4.44
N GLN A 676 18.24 31.58 4.19
CA GLN A 676 19.59 31.90 3.71
C GLN A 676 20.68 31.63 4.76
N ASN A 677 20.38 31.86 6.05
CA ASN A 677 21.36 31.71 7.13
C ASN A 677 21.36 30.31 7.77
N ASN A 678 20.23 29.59 7.73
CA ASN A 678 20.04 28.27 8.35
C ASN A 678 19.40 27.29 7.35
N ALA A 679 20.22 26.70 6.48
CA ALA A 679 19.77 25.76 5.44
C ALA A 679 19.12 24.46 5.98
N ALA A 680 19.27 24.16 7.28
CA ALA A 680 18.74 22.96 7.94
C ALA A 680 17.68 23.25 9.02
N GLY A 681 17.27 24.51 9.21
CA GLY A 681 16.27 24.87 10.22
C GLY A 681 14.85 24.52 9.80
N ALA A 682 14.03 23.99 10.72
CA ALA A 682 12.65 23.67 10.42
C ALA A 682 11.80 24.96 10.23
N PRO A 683 10.79 24.98 9.35
CA PRO A 683 9.96 26.15 9.08
C PRO A 683 9.37 26.85 10.31
N GLN A 684 8.88 26.05 11.27
CA GLN A 684 8.33 26.49 12.54
C GLN A 684 9.36 27.14 13.48
N ASP A 685 10.66 26.98 13.19
CA ASP A 685 11.74 27.57 13.99
C ASP A 685 12.08 29.01 13.59
N SER A 686 11.45 29.55 12.55
CA SER A 686 11.54 30.97 12.20
C SER A 686 11.08 31.84 13.38
N PRO A 687 11.78 32.95 13.72
CA PRO A 687 11.38 33.83 14.82
C PRO A 687 9.93 34.30 14.74
N ILE A 688 9.46 34.64 13.53
CA ILE A 688 8.07 35.07 13.29
C ILE A 688 7.07 33.92 13.47
N ALA A 689 7.42 32.72 13.03
CA ALA A 689 6.59 31.54 13.25
C ALA A 689 6.46 31.22 14.75
N LYS A 690 7.55 31.33 15.53
CA LYS A 690 7.52 31.15 16.99
C LYS A 690 6.61 32.14 17.70
N ILE A 691 6.73 33.43 17.37
CA ILE A 691 5.86 34.49 17.91
C ILE A 691 4.39 34.19 17.58
N TYR A 692 4.10 33.79 16.35
CA TYR A 692 2.75 33.43 15.93
C TYR A 692 2.20 32.25 16.73
N ILE A 693 2.96 31.15 16.81
CA ILE A 693 2.59 29.94 17.54
C ILE A 693 2.34 30.27 19.02
N GLU A 694 3.21 31.05 19.67
CA GLU A 694 3.08 31.43 21.08
C GLU A 694 1.75 32.16 21.36
N ILE A 695 1.45 33.19 20.57
CA ILE A 695 0.23 34.01 20.76
C ILE A 695 -1.03 33.21 20.43
N ARG A 696 -1.05 32.54 19.28
CA ARG A 696 -2.26 31.90 18.75
C ARG A 696 -2.57 30.58 19.48
N SER A 697 -1.56 29.80 19.86
CA SER A 697 -1.79 28.58 20.64
C SER A 697 -2.40 28.86 22.02
N GLN A 698 -1.97 29.95 22.69
CA GLN A 698 -2.56 30.40 23.95
C GLN A 698 -4.01 30.86 23.77
N TYR A 699 -4.31 31.58 22.68
CA TYR A 699 -5.67 31.98 22.33
C TYR A 699 -6.59 30.76 22.12
N LEU A 700 -6.16 29.77 21.34
CA LEU A 700 -6.94 28.56 21.09
C LEU A 700 -7.18 27.77 22.39
N SER A 701 -6.13 27.58 23.18
CA SER A 701 -6.21 26.83 24.43
C SER A 701 -7.12 27.51 25.45
N SER A 702 -7.07 28.84 25.58
CA SER A 702 -7.91 29.58 26.52
C SER A 702 -9.38 29.60 26.12
N ALA A 703 -9.70 29.63 24.82
CA ALA A 703 -11.07 29.55 24.33
C ALA A 703 -11.73 28.19 24.62
N LEU A 704 -10.94 27.12 24.67
CA LEU A 704 -11.43 25.74 24.77
C LEU A 704 -11.50 25.18 26.19
N VAL A 705 -10.76 25.76 27.14
CA VAL A 705 -10.59 25.21 28.51
C VAL A 705 -11.92 25.02 29.27
N ASN A 706 -12.86 25.96 29.12
CA ASN A 706 -14.16 25.89 29.80
C ASN A 706 -15.02 24.72 29.26
N LEU A 707 -14.96 24.45 27.95
CA LEU A 707 -15.68 23.34 27.32
C LEU A 707 -15.04 21.99 27.66
N ALA A 708 -13.71 21.94 27.79
CA ALA A 708 -13.00 20.78 28.28
C ALA A 708 -13.46 20.40 29.71
N ALA A 709 -13.54 21.39 30.61
CA ALA A 709 -14.04 21.18 31.98
C ALA A 709 -15.55 20.85 32.04
N ALA A 710 -16.36 21.43 31.15
CA ALA A 710 -17.77 21.08 31.01
C ALA A 710 -17.95 19.61 30.58
N SER A 711 -17.10 19.13 29.68
CA SER A 711 -17.15 17.73 29.20
C SER A 711 -16.88 16.74 30.33
N THR A 712 -15.92 17.00 31.22
CA THR A 712 -15.61 16.11 32.34
C THR A 712 -16.63 16.18 33.47
N SER A 713 -17.18 17.36 33.76
CA SER A 713 -18.20 17.53 34.80
C SER A 713 -19.55 16.90 34.43
N THR A 714 -19.97 17.02 33.18
CA THR A 714 -21.23 16.45 32.68
C THR A 714 -21.23 14.93 32.56
N ALA A 715 -20.07 14.27 32.65
CA ALA A 715 -20.00 12.81 32.72
C ALA A 715 -20.55 12.26 34.04
N ARG A 716 -20.51 13.04 35.14
CA ARG A 716 -20.98 12.60 36.45
C ARG A 716 -22.51 12.64 36.53
N LYS A 717 -23.14 11.47 36.46
CA LYS A 717 -24.61 11.32 36.57
C LYS A 717 -25.11 11.51 38.01
N LYS A 718 -26.34 11.99 38.15
CA LYS A 718 -27.05 12.06 39.46
C LYS A 718 -27.37 10.67 40.03
N ASN A 719 -27.62 9.69 39.16
CA ASN A 719 -27.80 8.28 39.52
C ASN A 719 -26.69 7.45 38.83
N PRO A 720 -25.76 6.84 39.59
CA PRO A 720 -24.67 6.03 39.03
C PRO A 720 -25.15 4.82 38.20
N ASP A 721 -26.30 4.25 38.54
CA ASP A 721 -26.83 3.03 37.91
C ASP A 721 -27.64 3.31 36.62
N ALA A 722 -27.90 4.58 36.30
CA ALA A 722 -28.65 4.93 35.09
C ALA A 722 -27.79 4.71 33.83
N ILE A 723 -28.35 4.11 32.79
CA ILE A 723 -27.68 3.95 31.48
C ILE A 723 -27.47 5.33 30.84
N TYR A 724 -26.28 5.55 30.29
CA TYR A 724 -25.95 6.77 29.58
C TYR A 724 -26.86 7.00 28.36
N ARG A 725 -27.23 8.26 28.11
CA ARG A 725 -28.04 8.67 26.95
C ARG A 725 -27.22 9.58 26.05
N ALA A 726 -27.29 9.34 24.74
CA ALA A 726 -26.60 10.14 23.72
C ALA A 726 -26.91 11.64 23.87
N GLY A 727 -25.90 12.49 23.64
CA GLY A 727 -26.02 13.95 23.67
C GLY A 727 -26.07 14.59 25.06
N THR A 728 -25.92 13.82 26.14
CA THR A 728 -25.95 14.38 27.51
C THR A 728 -24.59 14.91 27.99
N ASN A 729 -23.49 14.50 27.34
CA ASN A 729 -22.14 14.97 27.65
C ASN A 729 -21.71 16.18 26.79
N GLY A 730 -20.90 17.07 27.37
CA GLY A 730 -20.39 18.28 26.69
C GLY A 730 -19.34 18.05 25.60
N ILE A 731 -18.82 16.83 25.41
CA ILE A 731 -17.73 16.53 24.47
C ILE A 731 -18.07 16.86 23.01
N GLY A 732 -19.35 16.75 22.61
CA GLY A 732 -19.80 17.13 21.26
C GLY A 732 -19.62 18.62 20.99
N THR A 733 -20.06 19.47 21.92
CA THR A 733 -19.88 20.92 21.85
C THR A 733 -18.41 21.31 21.88
N TYR A 734 -17.60 20.60 22.67
CA TYR A 734 -16.16 20.81 22.71
C TYR A 734 -15.50 20.48 21.35
N ALA A 735 -15.83 19.35 20.74
CA ALA A 735 -15.32 18.97 19.42
C ALA A 735 -15.75 19.96 18.31
N GLN A 736 -17.01 20.43 18.32
CA GLN A 736 -17.49 21.44 17.38
C GLN A 736 -16.75 22.78 17.52
N ALA A 737 -16.46 23.20 18.76
CA ALA A 737 -15.64 24.39 19.02
C ALA A 737 -14.22 24.23 18.47
N MET A 738 -13.61 23.06 18.67
CA MET A 738 -12.28 22.75 18.12
C MET A 738 -12.29 22.76 16.58
N GLU A 739 -13.28 22.15 15.94
CA GLU A 739 -13.39 22.14 14.47
C GLU A 739 -13.43 23.56 13.90
N GLY A 740 -14.33 24.40 14.41
CA GLY A 740 -14.49 25.77 13.91
C GLY A 740 -13.26 26.65 14.18
N LEU A 741 -12.67 26.56 15.37
CA LEU A 741 -11.47 27.30 15.72
C LEU A 741 -10.26 26.88 14.88
N PHE A 742 -10.04 25.58 14.71
CA PHE A 742 -8.89 25.09 13.95
C PHE A 742 -9.02 25.38 12.46
N ILE A 743 -10.22 25.32 11.88
CA ILE A 743 -10.44 25.74 10.49
C ILE A 743 -10.15 27.23 10.32
N SER A 744 -10.62 28.09 11.24
CA SER A 744 -10.34 29.53 11.18
C SER A 744 -8.85 29.83 11.35
N GLU A 745 -8.14 29.04 12.17
CA GLU A 745 -6.70 29.19 12.37
C GLU A 745 -5.91 28.77 11.13
N TYR A 746 -6.30 27.67 10.49
CA TYR A 746 -5.69 27.22 9.24
C TYR A 746 -5.83 28.28 8.13
N GLU A 747 -6.98 28.96 8.06
CA GLU A 747 -7.20 30.07 7.14
C GLU A 747 -6.28 31.27 7.44
N ASN A 748 -6.09 31.63 8.72
CA ASN A 748 -5.13 32.67 9.09
C ASN A 748 -3.70 32.31 8.66
N ILE A 749 -3.30 31.05 8.88
CA ILE A 749 -1.96 30.56 8.51
C ILE A 749 -1.77 30.59 6.99
N CYS A 750 -2.76 30.15 6.21
CA CYS A 750 -2.71 30.15 4.75
C CYS A 750 -2.49 31.56 4.16
N ASN A 751 -3.01 32.58 4.83
CA ASN A 751 -2.89 33.98 4.39
C ASN A 751 -1.59 34.68 4.84
N ILE A 752 -0.91 34.18 5.87
CA ILE A 752 0.29 34.81 6.45
C ILE A 752 1.58 34.07 6.06
N PHE A 753 1.51 32.75 5.94
CA PHE A 753 2.66 31.87 5.75
C PHE A 753 2.73 31.28 4.34
N THR A 754 3.91 30.82 3.95
CA THR A 754 4.09 30.15 2.65
C THR A 754 3.62 28.71 2.75
N ARG A 755 3.26 28.10 1.62
CA ARG A 755 2.67 26.74 1.57
C ARG A 755 3.53 25.67 2.25
N GLU A 756 4.85 25.83 2.23
CA GLU A 756 5.82 24.95 2.89
C GLU A 756 5.72 24.99 4.42
N ASP A 757 5.25 26.11 4.98
CA ASP A 757 5.16 26.35 6.41
C ASP A 757 3.77 26.00 6.98
N TRP A 758 2.74 25.80 6.13
CA TRP A 758 1.34 25.66 6.56
C TRP A 758 1.15 24.50 7.54
N GLY A 759 1.58 23.29 7.18
CA GLY A 759 1.45 22.10 8.03
C GLY A 759 2.19 22.26 9.36
N PRO A 760 3.53 22.47 9.36
CA PRO A 760 4.31 22.56 10.58
C PRO A 760 3.86 23.66 11.56
N VAL A 761 3.51 24.85 11.05
CA VAL A 761 3.04 25.96 11.90
C VAL A 761 1.64 25.66 12.45
N PHE A 762 0.76 25.06 11.65
CA PHE A 762 -0.59 24.68 12.09
C PHE A 762 -0.55 23.59 13.16
N GLU A 763 0.22 22.51 12.95
CA GLU A 763 0.40 21.45 13.94
C GLU A 763 0.93 22.01 15.27
N ALA A 764 1.99 22.84 15.21
CA ALA A 764 2.57 23.45 16.41
C ALA A 764 1.58 24.38 17.14
N THR A 765 0.77 25.14 16.40
CA THR A 765 -0.23 26.07 16.97
C THR A 765 -1.38 25.32 17.65
N CYS A 766 -1.85 24.22 17.08
CA CYS A 766 -2.93 23.40 17.62
C CYS A 766 -2.48 22.49 18.78
N GLN A 767 -1.18 22.22 18.91
CA GLN A 767 -0.65 21.20 19.82
C GLN A 767 -1.09 21.36 21.29
N PRO A 768 -1.05 22.55 21.93
CA PRO A 768 -1.51 22.67 23.33
C PRO A 768 -2.99 22.31 23.52
N SER A 769 -3.84 22.68 22.56
CA SER A 769 -5.27 22.35 22.59
C SER A 769 -5.52 20.86 22.38
N LEU A 770 -4.71 20.19 21.54
CA LEU A 770 -4.76 18.73 21.34
C LEU A 770 -4.28 17.95 22.57
N VAL A 771 -3.28 18.47 23.28
CA VAL A 771 -2.82 17.89 24.56
C VAL A 771 -3.93 17.97 25.61
N GLU A 772 -4.62 19.09 25.70
CA GLU A 772 -5.75 19.28 26.61
C GLU A 772 -6.93 18.35 26.26
N LEU A 773 -7.29 18.23 24.97
CA LEU A 773 -8.27 17.23 24.51
C LEU A 773 -7.86 15.82 24.95
N GLY A 774 -6.59 15.45 24.76
CA GLY A 774 -6.06 14.16 25.21
C GLY A 774 -6.18 13.95 26.72
N ARG A 775 -6.03 15.00 27.53
CA ARG A 775 -6.27 14.97 28.99
C ARG A 775 -7.74 14.75 29.29
N THR A 776 -8.65 15.53 28.69
CA THR A 776 -10.10 15.39 28.83
C THR A 776 -10.57 13.97 28.48
N LEU A 777 -10.11 13.44 27.34
CA LEU A 777 -10.46 12.08 26.91
C LEU A 777 -9.95 11.01 27.88
N ARG A 778 -8.77 11.18 28.47
CA ARG A 778 -8.26 10.26 29.51
C ARG A 778 -9.09 10.31 30.79
N GLU A 779 -9.51 11.49 31.24
CA GLU A 779 -10.37 11.65 32.41
C GLU A 779 -11.75 11.02 32.20
N LEU A 780 -12.36 11.26 31.03
CA LEU A 780 -13.61 10.61 30.62
C LEU A 780 -13.45 9.09 30.54
N ASN A 781 -12.35 8.60 29.95
CA ASN A 781 -12.06 7.17 29.89
C ASN A 781 -11.92 6.55 31.29
N GLY A 782 -11.30 7.27 32.23
CA GLY A 782 -11.20 6.85 33.63
C GLY A 782 -12.57 6.67 34.26
N HIS A 783 -13.48 7.62 34.05
CA HIS A 783 -14.87 7.51 34.53
C HIS A 783 -15.60 6.30 33.92
N ILE A 784 -15.50 6.14 32.59
CA ILE A 784 -16.13 5.03 31.86
C ILE A 784 -15.63 3.68 32.37
N LYS A 785 -14.32 3.53 32.63
CA LYS A 785 -13.76 2.28 33.14
C LYS A 785 -14.32 1.88 34.51
N VAL A 786 -14.63 2.84 35.37
CA VAL A 786 -15.21 2.57 36.69
C VAL A 786 -16.67 2.11 36.57
N HIS A 787 -17.41 2.63 35.59
CA HIS A 787 -18.84 2.35 35.38
C HIS A 787 -19.11 1.69 34.02
N LEU A 788 -18.31 0.68 33.65
CA LEU A 788 -18.28 0.16 32.28
C LEU A 788 -19.62 -0.40 31.80
N THR A 789 -20.44 -0.95 32.70
CA THR A 789 -21.74 -1.53 32.36
C THR A 789 -22.81 -0.50 32.01
N THR A 790 -22.69 0.75 32.49
CA THR A 790 -23.68 1.82 32.27
C THR A 790 -23.16 2.95 31.38
N ASP A 791 -21.85 3.22 31.40
CA ASP A 791 -21.20 4.35 30.72
C ASP A 791 -20.36 3.96 29.49
N CYS A 792 -20.31 2.68 29.09
CA CYS A 792 -19.67 2.28 27.82
C CYS A 792 -20.26 2.99 26.59
N TYR A 793 -21.54 3.38 26.63
CA TYR A 793 -22.20 4.14 25.56
C TYR A 793 -21.58 5.53 25.35
N LEU A 794 -21.11 6.18 26.42
CA LEU A 794 -20.34 7.42 26.31
C LEU A 794 -19.02 7.19 25.55
N ALA A 795 -18.40 6.02 25.70
CA ALA A 795 -17.21 5.65 24.91
C ALA A 795 -17.54 5.55 23.41
N TYR A 796 -18.68 4.96 23.06
CA TYR A 796 -19.13 4.85 21.66
C TYR A 796 -19.38 6.24 21.06
N GLU A 797 -20.05 7.13 21.80
CA GLU A 797 -20.30 8.50 21.37
C GLU A 797 -18.99 9.30 21.20
N ILE A 798 -18.05 9.21 22.14
CA ILE A 798 -16.73 9.85 22.02
C ILE A 798 -15.98 9.34 20.78
N VAL A 799 -16.02 8.03 20.52
CA VAL A 799 -15.39 7.44 19.33
C VAL A 799 -15.99 8.01 18.05
N GLU A 800 -17.31 8.17 17.97
CA GLU A 800 -17.97 8.80 16.83
C GLU A 800 -17.56 10.26 16.67
N ILE A 801 -17.74 11.08 17.72
CA ILE A 801 -17.52 12.53 17.68
C ILE A 801 -16.08 12.87 17.30
N ILE A 802 -15.09 12.24 17.94
CA ILE A 802 -13.68 12.53 17.69
C ILE A 802 -13.24 11.99 16.32
N SER A 803 -13.80 10.86 15.87
CA SER A 803 -13.53 10.37 14.50
C SER A 803 -14.11 11.29 13.44
N GLN A 804 -15.31 11.86 13.66
CA GLN A 804 -15.90 12.86 12.76
C GLN A 804 -15.07 14.15 12.74
N LEU A 805 -14.68 14.68 13.91
CA LEU A 805 -13.77 15.82 14.02
C LEU A 805 -12.47 15.60 13.23
N SER A 806 -11.85 14.44 13.42
CA SER A 806 -10.61 14.08 12.72
C SER A 806 -10.79 14.02 11.20
N ASN A 807 -11.89 13.46 10.71
CA ASN A 807 -12.16 13.35 9.27
C ASN A 807 -12.49 14.71 8.65
N ASN A 808 -13.22 15.57 9.37
CA ASN A 808 -13.56 16.91 8.89
C ASN A 808 -12.33 17.80 8.79
N LEU A 809 -11.46 17.77 9.81
CA LEU A 809 -10.20 18.51 9.81
C LEU A 809 -9.26 18.00 8.72
N GLU A 810 -9.05 16.69 8.60
CA GLU A 810 -8.24 16.11 7.51
C GLU A 810 -8.73 16.57 6.13
N ARG A 811 -10.05 16.55 5.89
CA ARG A 811 -10.61 16.95 4.59
C ARG A 811 -10.38 18.44 4.29
N ARG A 812 -10.33 19.29 5.31
CA ARG A 812 -10.27 20.75 5.17
C ARG A 812 -8.85 21.32 5.24
N THR A 813 -7.99 20.72 6.06
CA THR A 813 -6.65 21.21 6.36
C THR A 813 -5.54 20.25 5.92
N GLY A 814 -5.85 18.96 5.73
CA GLY A 814 -4.87 17.91 5.39
C GLY A 814 -3.96 17.48 6.54
N GLU A 815 -4.25 17.90 7.78
CA GLU A 815 -3.36 17.78 8.94
C GLU A 815 -4.12 17.30 10.19
N LEU A 816 -3.38 16.97 11.27
CA LEU A 816 -3.86 16.62 12.63
C LEU A 816 -4.54 15.25 12.83
N LYS A 817 -4.82 14.50 11.76
CA LYS A 817 -5.47 13.17 11.87
C LYS A 817 -4.72 12.20 12.79
N ASN A 818 -3.39 12.16 12.70
CA ASN A 818 -2.57 11.26 13.53
C ASN A 818 -2.65 11.63 15.02
N SER A 819 -2.59 12.93 15.34
CA SER A 819 -2.68 13.44 16.71
C SER A 819 -4.04 13.16 17.34
N LEU A 820 -5.13 13.36 16.59
CA LEU A 820 -6.48 13.05 17.05
C LEU A 820 -6.71 11.54 17.22
N ALA A 821 -6.23 10.72 16.28
CA ALA A 821 -6.29 9.27 16.40
C ALA A 821 -5.51 8.75 17.62
N ALA A 822 -4.33 9.32 17.90
CA ALA A 822 -3.53 8.97 19.07
C ALA A 822 -4.27 9.30 20.39
N SER A 823 -4.90 10.48 20.48
CA SER A 823 -5.70 10.87 21.65
C SER A 823 -6.96 10.03 21.85
N LEU A 824 -7.58 9.54 20.76
CA LEU A 824 -8.79 8.71 20.83
C LEU A 824 -8.51 7.24 21.20
N LYS A 825 -7.31 6.74 20.88
CA LYS A 825 -6.96 5.31 21.04
C LYS A 825 -7.32 4.72 22.42
N PRO A 826 -7.03 5.35 23.57
CA PRO A 826 -7.36 4.77 24.87
C PRO A 826 -8.86 4.58 25.12
N VAL A 827 -9.71 5.48 24.60
CA VAL A 827 -11.18 5.37 24.72
C VAL A 827 -11.69 4.26 23.80
N ARG A 828 -11.15 4.19 22.57
CA ARG A 828 -11.51 3.13 21.61
C ARG A 828 -11.17 1.73 22.14
N GLU A 829 -10.06 1.54 22.84
CA GLU A 829 -9.72 0.25 23.46
C GLU A 829 -10.66 -0.09 24.63
N THR A 830 -11.05 0.89 25.45
CA THR A 830 -12.09 0.67 26.48
C THR A 830 -13.40 0.24 25.84
N ALA A 831 -13.83 0.91 24.77
CA ALA A 831 -15.05 0.58 24.03
C ALA A 831 -15.01 -0.82 23.38
N LYS A 832 -13.84 -1.32 22.99
CA LYS A 832 -13.69 -2.72 22.55
C LYS A 832 -13.88 -3.68 23.73
N SER A 833 -13.20 -3.42 24.84
CA SER A 833 -13.25 -4.29 26.01
C SER A 833 -14.64 -4.35 26.65
N SER A 834 -15.46 -3.31 26.54
CA SER A 834 -16.83 -3.31 27.07
C SER A 834 -17.73 -4.34 26.42
N LEU A 835 -17.55 -4.68 25.14
CA LEU A 835 -18.37 -5.69 24.46
C LEU A 835 -18.26 -7.07 25.12
N ALA A 836 -17.02 -7.50 25.43
CA ALA A 836 -16.79 -8.76 26.14
C ALA A 836 -17.28 -8.70 27.60
N GLU A 837 -17.05 -7.57 28.28
CA GLU A 837 -17.45 -7.42 29.68
C GLU A 837 -18.97 -7.39 29.86
N LEU A 838 -19.73 -6.78 28.94
CA LEU A 838 -21.21 -6.78 28.98
C LEU A 838 -21.78 -8.19 28.84
N LEU A 839 -21.16 -9.03 28.01
CA LEU A 839 -21.53 -10.43 27.84
C LEU A 839 -21.26 -11.24 29.12
N GLU A 840 -20.08 -11.07 29.72
CA GLU A 840 -19.71 -11.76 30.96
C GLU A 840 -20.48 -11.26 32.18
N ASP A 841 -20.81 -9.96 32.27
CA ASP A 841 -21.68 -9.39 33.29
C ASP A 841 -23.05 -10.08 33.30
N THR A 842 -23.64 -10.28 32.12
CA THR A 842 -24.93 -10.97 31.96
C THR A 842 -24.86 -12.38 32.55
N LYS A 843 -23.81 -13.14 32.23
CA LYS A 843 -23.60 -14.49 32.79
C LYS A 843 -23.42 -14.47 34.31
N ARG A 844 -22.61 -13.54 34.84
CA ARG A 844 -22.36 -13.42 36.28
C ARG A 844 -23.63 -13.09 37.06
N ARG A 845 -24.44 -12.15 36.57
CA ARG A 845 -25.72 -11.78 37.20
C ARG A 845 -26.68 -12.98 37.25
N ILE A 846 -26.80 -13.75 36.18
CA ILE A 846 -27.64 -14.98 36.15
C ILE A 846 -27.10 -16.04 37.11
N ASN A 847 -25.79 -16.28 37.12
CA ASN A 847 -25.16 -17.27 38.00
C ASN A 847 -25.29 -16.91 39.49
N SER A 848 -25.42 -15.62 39.81
CA SER A 848 -25.60 -15.12 41.17
C SER A 848 -27.02 -15.28 41.73
N LEU A 849 -28.02 -15.57 40.88
CA LEU A 849 -29.42 -15.70 41.28
C LEU A 849 -29.61 -16.89 42.23
N GLN A 850 -30.00 -16.65 43.48
CA GLN A 850 -30.14 -17.72 44.47
C GLN A 850 -31.41 -18.58 44.28
N THR A 851 -32.49 -18.00 43.75
CA THR A 851 -33.78 -18.67 43.54
C THR A 851 -34.33 -18.35 42.15
N LEU A 852 -35.16 -19.27 41.63
CA LEU A 852 -35.97 -19.07 40.43
C LEU A 852 -37.45 -19.33 40.75
N PRO A 853 -38.41 -18.70 40.03
CA PRO A 853 -39.83 -18.94 40.23
C PRO A 853 -40.19 -20.42 40.01
N MET A 854 -40.86 -21.03 41.00
CA MET A 854 -41.23 -22.45 40.99
C MET A 854 -42.37 -22.80 40.02
N ASP A 855 -43.06 -21.79 39.50
CA ASP A 855 -44.12 -21.86 38.52
C ASP A 855 -43.65 -21.61 37.07
N GLY A 856 -42.36 -21.27 36.89
CA GLY A 856 -41.76 -20.98 35.60
C GLY A 856 -41.93 -19.52 35.12
N ALA A 857 -42.32 -18.59 35.98
CA ALA A 857 -42.46 -17.17 35.63
C ALA A 857 -41.16 -16.55 35.08
N PRO A 858 -41.24 -15.58 34.14
CA PRO A 858 -40.07 -14.90 33.59
C PRO A 858 -39.37 -14.02 34.63
N ILE A 859 -38.08 -13.76 34.42
CA ILE A 859 -37.26 -12.93 35.31
C ILE A 859 -36.81 -11.63 34.63
N PRO A 860 -36.66 -10.50 35.38
CA PRO A 860 -36.37 -9.19 34.79
C PRO A 860 -35.08 -9.12 33.96
N ILE A 861 -34.08 -9.92 34.29
CA ILE A 861 -32.78 -9.92 33.60
C ILE A 861 -32.87 -10.23 32.10
N VAL A 862 -33.90 -10.97 31.66
CA VAL A 862 -34.16 -11.24 30.25
C VAL A 862 -34.50 -9.93 29.54
N SER A 863 -35.45 -9.18 30.07
CA SER A 863 -35.87 -7.89 29.52
C SER A 863 -34.77 -6.83 29.62
N GLU A 864 -34.02 -6.79 30.73
CA GLU A 864 -32.88 -5.88 30.90
C GLU A 864 -31.78 -6.12 29.86
N SER A 865 -31.46 -7.40 29.57
CA SER A 865 -30.43 -7.76 28.58
C SER A 865 -30.84 -7.35 27.17
N MET A 866 -32.11 -7.54 26.81
CA MET A 866 -32.65 -7.11 25.52
C MET A 866 -32.72 -5.59 25.40
N GLN A 867 -33.08 -4.89 26.47
CA GLN A 867 -33.09 -3.42 26.47
C GLN A 867 -31.69 -2.84 26.23
N ARG A 868 -30.63 -3.46 26.80
CA ARG A 868 -29.23 -3.06 26.50
C ARG A 868 -28.91 -3.22 25.01
N LEU A 869 -29.26 -4.34 24.38
CA LEU A 869 -29.05 -4.57 22.95
C LEU A 869 -29.81 -3.54 22.10
N GLN A 870 -31.03 -3.17 22.48
CA GLN A 870 -31.80 -2.13 21.81
C GLN A 870 -31.12 -0.76 21.92
N THR A 871 -30.63 -0.37 23.09
CA THR A 871 -29.88 0.89 23.28
C THR A 871 -28.57 0.91 22.48
N MET A 872 -27.92 -0.23 22.26
CA MET A 872 -26.72 -0.28 21.41
C MET A 872 -27.03 0.06 19.94
N VAL A 873 -28.26 -0.10 19.45
CA VAL A 873 -28.65 0.27 18.08
C VAL A 873 -28.53 1.78 17.85
N ASP A 874 -28.81 2.60 18.88
CA ASP A 874 -28.63 4.06 18.82
C ASP A 874 -27.17 4.46 18.53
N PHE A 875 -26.22 3.56 18.81
CA PHE A 875 -24.77 3.73 18.62
C PHE A 875 -24.22 2.79 17.53
N LEU A 876 -25.07 2.34 16.60
CA LEU A 876 -24.70 1.31 15.60
C LEU A 876 -23.48 1.72 14.76
N ARG A 877 -23.35 3.00 14.40
CA ARG A 877 -22.24 3.49 13.58
C ARG A 877 -20.87 3.40 14.29
N PRO A 878 -20.67 3.96 15.50
CA PRO A 878 -19.42 3.78 16.22
C PRO A 878 -19.17 2.33 16.61
N ILE A 879 -20.20 1.58 17.00
CA ILE A 879 -20.06 0.16 17.35
C ILE A 879 -19.62 -0.67 16.14
N SER A 880 -20.21 -0.45 14.96
CA SER A 880 -19.78 -1.08 13.71
C SER A 880 -18.30 -0.83 13.43
N SER A 881 -17.84 0.42 13.59
CA SER A 881 -16.42 0.76 13.42
C SER A 881 -15.52 0.05 14.43
N ILE A 882 -15.98 -0.11 15.67
CA ILE A 882 -15.25 -0.83 16.73
C ILE A 882 -15.21 -2.33 16.43
N MET A 883 -16.33 -2.91 16.00
CA MET A 883 -16.49 -4.32 15.70
C MET A 883 -15.69 -4.75 14.47
N ILE A 884 -15.65 -3.93 13.41
CA ILE A 884 -14.75 -4.16 12.28
C ILE A 884 -13.29 -4.19 12.75
N SER A 885 -12.90 -3.33 13.69
CA SER A 885 -11.56 -3.34 14.27
C SER A 885 -11.29 -4.52 15.22
N LEU A 886 -12.33 -5.10 15.80
CA LEU A 886 -12.22 -6.23 16.73
C LEU A 886 -12.21 -7.58 15.99
N GLY A 887 -12.83 -7.64 14.82
CA GLY A 887 -13.10 -8.87 14.08
C GLY A 887 -14.34 -9.59 14.59
N ASP A 888 -14.98 -10.36 13.71
CA ASP A 888 -16.13 -11.18 14.09
C ASP A 888 -15.76 -12.22 15.15
N GLY A 889 -16.56 -12.33 16.20
CA GLY A 889 -16.29 -13.20 17.36
C GLY A 889 -15.23 -12.70 18.34
N GLY A 890 -14.59 -11.53 18.11
CA GLY A 890 -13.53 -11.00 18.98
C GLY A 890 -13.99 -10.53 20.37
N TRP A 891 -15.29 -10.60 20.67
CA TRP A 891 -15.89 -10.35 21.99
C TRP A 891 -16.01 -11.60 22.86
N LYS A 892 -15.77 -12.81 22.32
CA LYS A 892 -15.80 -14.06 23.10
C LYS A 892 -14.52 -14.18 23.93
N SER A 893 -14.65 -14.22 25.26
CA SER A 893 -13.51 -14.29 26.19
C SER A 893 -12.58 -15.48 25.90
N VAL A 894 -11.26 -15.20 25.95
CA VAL A 894 -10.11 -16.11 25.81
C VAL A 894 -10.12 -17.25 26.86
N ALA A 895 -10.99 -17.19 27.88
CA ALA A 895 -11.04 -18.17 28.97
C ALA A 895 -11.91 -19.43 28.67
N SER A 896 -12.60 -19.49 27.54
CA SER A 896 -13.46 -20.65 27.18
C SER A 896 -12.74 -21.75 26.36
N SER A 897 -11.43 -21.59 26.09
CA SER A 897 -10.61 -22.54 25.34
C SER A 897 -9.95 -23.62 26.21
N ARG A 898 -10.71 -24.29 27.09
CA ARG A 898 -10.23 -25.51 27.79
C ARG A 898 -11.24 -26.64 27.63
N GLY A 899 -11.22 -27.27 26.47
CA GLY A 899 -12.04 -28.45 26.18
C GLY A 899 -12.00 -28.94 24.74
N GLY A 900 -10.81 -29.25 24.22
CA GLY A 900 -10.61 -30.18 23.10
C GLY A 900 -10.99 -29.71 21.68
N VAL A 901 -10.00 -29.12 20.98
CA VAL A 901 -9.47 -29.48 19.65
C VAL A 901 -8.90 -28.22 18.95
N SER A 902 -7.61 -28.33 18.62
CA SER A 902 -6.72 -27.44 17.84
C SER A 902 -6.47 -26.02 18.34
N ASP A 903 -5.20 -25.75 18.67
CA ASP A 903 -4.57 -24.44 18.62
C ASP A 903 -4.72 -23.85 17.20
N GLY A 904 -5.83 -23.15 16.97
CA GLY A 904 -6.05 -22.36 15.78
C GLY A 904 -5.41 -21.00 15.95
N ILE A 905 -4.32 -20.75 15.22
CA ILE A 905 -3.95 -19.41 14.74
C ILE A 905 -5.26 -18.72 14.28
N PRO A 906 -5.52 -17.44 14.62
CA PRO A 906 -6.73 -16.76 14.19
C PRO A 906 -6.93 -16.97 12.68
N SER A 907 -8.00 -17.66 12.30
CA SER A 907 -8.23 -18.00 10.89
C SER A 907 -8.40 -16.72 10.08
N LEU A 908 -7.88 -16.71 8.84
CA LEU A 908 -7.98 -15.58 7.90
C LEU A 908 -9.41 -15.00 7.70
N ALA A 909 -10.46 -15.72 8.11
CA ALA A 909 -11.84 -15.22 8.14
C ALA A 909 -12.06 -14.03 9.10
N SER A 910 -11.19 -13.80 10.08
CA SER A 910 -11.31 -12.66 11.01
C SER A 910 -10.81 -11.33 10.45
N PHE A 911 -10.27 -11.32 9.22
CA PHE A 911 -9.75 -10.14 8.53
C PHE A 911 -10.36 -9.98 7.13
N ASP A 912 -11.67 -10.21 7.00
CA ASP A 912 -12.41 -9.80 5.81
C ASP A 912 -12.45 -8.27 5.71
N ILE A 913 -11.65 -7.75 4.77
CA ILE A 913 -11.70 -6.35 4.30
C ILE A 913 -13.02 -6.20 3.54
N GLY A 914 -14.08 -5.88 4.27
CA GLY A 914 -15.42 -5.66 3.72
C GLY A 914 -16.59 -6.13 4.60
N ALA A 915 -16.35 -6.62 5.82
CA ALA A 915 -17.45 -7.04 6.69
C ALA A 915 -18.38 -5.85 7.02
N ASP A 916 -19.65 -5.95 6.64
CA ASP A 916 -20.68 -5.01 7.05
C ASP A 916 -20.70 -5.00 8.59
N GLY A 917 -20.33 -3.87 9.20
CA GLY A 917 -20.29 -3.77 10.65
C GLY A 917 -21.65 -4.02 11.31
N LYS A 918 -22.75 -3.90 10.54
CA LYS A 918 -24.08 -4.31 10.96
C LYS A 918 -24.24 -5.83 11.06
N GLU A 919 -23.62 -6.58 10.16
CA GLU A 919 -23.62 -8.06 10.20
C GLU A 919 -22.80 -8.57 11.39
N ILE A 920 -21.63 -7.99 11.65
CA ILE A 920 -20.83 -8.32 12.84
C ILE A 920 -21.63 -7.99 14.13
N PHE A 921 -22.32 -6.85 14.16
CA PHE A 921 -23.20 -6.50 15.27
C PHE A 921 -24.37 -7.50 15.43
N ALA A 922 -24.96 -7.97 14.32
CA ALA A 922 -25.99 -9.00 14.36
C ALA A 922 -25.45 -10.33 14.94
N HIS A 923 -24.21 -10.71 14.63
CA HIS A 923 -23.54 -11.86 15.25
C HIS A 923 -23.36 -11.66 16.76
N TYR A 924 -22.89 -10.48 17.19
CA TYR A 924 -22.76 -10.14 18.60
C TYR A 924 -24.10 -10.24 19.35
N CYS A 925 -25.18 -9.72 18.77
CA CYS A 925 -26.54 -9.85 19.34
C CYS A 925 -26.95 -11.32 19.47
N THR A 926 -26.70 -12.13 18.43
CA THR A 926 -27.03 -13.57 18.44
C THR A 926 -26.25 -14.31 19.52
N ASP A 927 -24.94 -14.08 19.62
CA ASP A 927 -24.08 -14.66 20.66
C ASP A 927 -24.49 -14.23 22.08
N THR A 928 -24.93 -12.99 22.24
CA THR A 928 -25.40 -12.46 23.52
C THR A 928 -26.70 -13.15 23.95
N ILE A 929 -27.64 -13.31 23.01
CA ILE A 929 -28.90 -14.03 23.23
C ILE A 929 -28.62 -15.51 23.55
N GLU A 930 -27.70 -16.14 22.82
CA GLU A 930 -27.31 -17.52 23.08
C GLU A 930 -26.67 -17.69 24.45
N ALA A 931 -25.74 -16.81 24.83
CA ALA A 931 -25.11 -16.83 26.15
C ALA A 931 -26.12 -16.63 27.29
N LEU A 932 -27.08 -15.71 27.11
CA LEU A 932 -28.20 -15.51 28.03
C LEU A 932 -29.01 -16.80 28.19
N MET A 933 -29.43 -17.43 27.09
CA MET A 933 -30.22 -18.67 27.12
C MET A 933 -29.45 -19.86 27.72
N MET A 934 -28.16 -19.99 27.42
CA MET A 934 -27.30 -21.02 28.00
C MET A 934 -27.15 -20.85 29.52
N ALA A 935 -26.91 -19.62 29.99
CA ALA A 935 -26.81 -19.34 31.42
C ALA A 935 -28.14 -19.59 32.15
N LEU A 936 -29.27 -19.24 31.53
CA LEU A 936 -30.61 -19.51 32.08
C LEU A 936 -30.90 -21.02 32.16
N ASP A 937 -30.59 -21.81 31.12
CA ASP A 937 -30.76 -23.27 31.15
C ASP A 937 -29.86 -23.93 32.21
N ALA A 938 -28.61 -23.51 32.31
CA ALA A 938 -27.69 -24.01 33.34
C ALA A 938 -28.20 -23.70 34.75
N ARG A 939 -28.68 -22.48 35.00
CA ARG A 939 -29.23 -22.09 36.30
C ARG A 939 -30.55 -22.79 36.60
N ALA A 940 -31.43 -22.94 35.59
CA ALA A 940 -32.66 -23.69 35.70
C ALA A 940 -32.42 -25.16 36.07
N ARG A 941 -31.42 -25.83 35.48
CA ARG A 941 -31.05 -27.21 35.84
C ARG A 941 -30.62 -27.37 37.29
N LEU A 942 -29.97 -26.35 37.85
CA LEU A 942 -29.48 -26.37 39.23
C LEU A 942 -30.59 -26.10 40.25
N LEU A 943 -31.51 -25.18 39.95
CA LEU A 943 -32.50 -24.70 40.92
C LEU A 943 -33.90 -25.28 40.73
N LEU A 944 -34.27 -25.70 39.52
CA LEU A 944 -35.58 -26.29 39.22
C LEU A 944 -35.42 -27.81 39.03
N GLN A 945 -36.01 -28.59 39.91
CA GLN A 945 -35.86 -30.06 39.88
C GLN A 945 -36.78 -30.76 38.86
N LYS A 946 -37.87 -30.12 38.45
CA LYS A 946 -38.88 -30.71 37.56
C LYS A 946 -38.71 -30.21 36.12
N LYS A 947 -38.48 -31.13 35.17
CA LYS A 947 -38.31 -30.81 33.73
C LYS A 947 -39.45 -29.97 33.12
N PRO A 948 -40.74 -30.18 33.45
CA PRO A 948 -41.81 -29.36 32.87
C PRO A 948 -41.74 -27.88 33.27
N VAL A 949 -41.40 -27.59 34.52
CA VAL A 949 -41.24 -26.21 35.01
C VAL A 949 -40.06 -25.54 34.31
N MET A 950 -38.96 -26.26 34.09
CA MET A 950 -37.83 -25.77 33.31
C MET A 950 -38.22 -25.48 31.86
N GLY A 951 -39.04 -26.34 31.24
CA GLY A 951 -39.57 -26.13 29.90
C GLY A 951 -40.41 -24.86 29.81
N VAL A 952 -41.28 -24.59 30.78
CA VAL A 952 -42.07 -23.34 30.87
C VAL A 952 -41.17 -22.11 31.02
N PHE A 953 -40.22 -22.15 31.95
CA PHE A 953 -39.31 -21.04 32.19
C PHE A 953 -38.50 -20.64 30.94
N LEU A 954 -37.95 -21.62 30.23
CA LEU A 954 -37.20 -21.37 29.00
C LEU A 954 -38.11 -20.88 27.86
N ALA A 955 -39.31 -21.44 27.72
CA ALA A 955 -40.25 -21.00 26.67
C ALA A 955 -40.73 -19.56 26.89
N ASN A 956 -41.03 -19.16 28.14
CA ASN A 956 -41.37 -17.78 28.48
C ASN A 956 -40.21 -16.82 28.13
N SER A 957 -38.98 -17.22 28.44
CA SER A 957 -37.79 -16.42 28.14
C SER A 957 -37.60 -16.23 26.63
N VAL A 958 -37.80 -17.28 25.81
CA VAL A 958 -37.71 -17.20 24.34
C VAL A 958 -38.76 -16.26 23.77
N VAL A 959 -40.02 -16.35 24.21
CA VAL A 959 -41.12 -15.51 23.69
C VAL A 959 -40.90 -14.04 24.03
N ILE A 960 -40.40 -13.72 25.22
CA ILE A 960 -40.09 -12.34 25.61
C ILE A 960 -38.96 -11.78 24.74
N ILE A 961 -37.89 -12.57 24.50
CA ILE A 961 -36.78 -12.16 23.62
C ILE A 961 -37.30 -11.89 22.20
N GLU A 962 -38.07 -12.81 21.63
CA GLU A 962 -38.64 -12.69 20.29
C GLU A 962 -39.56 -11.46 20.16
N ARG A 963 -40.44 -11.23 21.16
CA ARG A 963 -41.31 -10.06 21.22
C ARG A 963 -40.48 -8.76 21.21
N MET A 964 -39.44 -8.68 22.06
CA MET A 964 -38.59 -7.49 22.14
C MET A 964 -37.75 -7.25 20.88
N ILE A 965 -37.35 -8.30 20.16
CA ILE A 965 -36.70 -8.15 18.85
C ILE A 965 -37.68 -7.56 17.84
N GLN A 966 -38.88 -8.14 17.72
CA GLN A 966 -39.89 -7.72 16.74
C GLN A 966 -40.42 -6.30 16.97
N THR A 967 -40.49 -5.83 18.22
CA THR A 967 -40.99 -4.48 18.54
C THR A 967 -39.92 -3.38 18.47
N SER A 968 -38.71 -3.68 18.00
CA SER A 968 -37.59 -2.72 17.97
C SER A 968 -36.84 -2.73 16.64
N GLU A 969 -35.93 -1.77 16.45
CA GLU A 969 -35.06 -1.69 15.27
C GLU A 969 -34.12 -2.89 15.12
N LEU A 970 -34.01 -3.76 16.15
CA LEU A 970 -33.31 -5.04 16.06
C LEU A 970 -33.96 -6.01 15.05
N ALA A 971 -35.25 -5.86 14.75
CA ALA A 971 -35.95 -6.71 13.79
C ALA A 971 -35.25 -6.71 12.43
N GLY A 972 -34.90 -5.55 11.89
CA GLY A 972 -34.23 -5.42 10.59
C GLY A 972 -32.82 -6.00 10.55
N LEU A 973 -32.20 -6.25 11.71
CA LEU A 973 -30.85 -6.84 11.83
C LEU A 973 -30.91 -8.36 12.10
N LEU A 974 -31.97 -8.86 12.74
CA LEU A 974 -32.05 -10.23 13.26
C LEU A 974 -33.12 -11.11 12.61
N GLU A 975 -33.96 -10.59 11.71
CA GLU A 975 -35.08 -11.32 11.08
C GLU A 975 -34.66 -12.67 10.48
N ASN A 976 -33.56 -12.70 9.72
CA ASN A 976 -33.04 -13.92 9.09
C ASN A 976 -32.32 -14.88 10.07
N ARG A 977 -32.15 -14.48 11.33
CA ARG A 977 -31.35 -15.19 12.35
C ARG A 977 -32.18 -15.68 13.53
N LEU A 978 -33.49 -15.44 13.52
CA LEU A 978 -34.45 -15.96 14.52
C LEU A 978 -34.46 -17.50 14.61
N GLY A 979 -33.95 -18.22 13.59
CA GLY A 979 -33.80 -19.68 13.64
C GLY A 979 -32.95 -20.19 14.82
N ALA A 980 -32.06 -19.37 15.38
CA ALA A 980 -31.32 -19.73 16.59
C ALA A 980 -32.23 -19.91 17.83
N LEU A 981 -33.27 -19.08 17.94
CA LEU A 981 -34.27 -19.17 19.03
C LEU A 981 -35.16 -20.40 18.90
N GLU A 982 -35.40 -20.86 17.67
CA GLU A 982 -36.21 -22.07 17.41
C GLU A 982 -35.58 -23.33 18.03
N THR A 983 -34.25 -23.39 18.12
CA THR A 983 -33.54 -24.49 18.80
C THR A 983 -33.86 -24.52 20.29
N TRP A 984 -33.91 -23.35 20.94
CA TRP A 984 -34.29 -23.22 22.34
C TRP A 984 -35.77 -23.49 22.56
N ARG A 985 -36.63 -23.06 21.63
CA ARG A 985 -38.07 -23.37 21.65
C ARG A 985 -38.31 -24.88 21.60
N LYS A 986 -37.66 -25.60 20.67
CA LYS A 986 -37.73 -27.06 20.58
C LYS A 986 -37.22 -27.77 21.83
N LYS A 987 -36.12 -27.28 22.42
CA LYS A 987 -35.59 -27.81 23.68
C LYS A 987 -36.58 -27.61 24.84
N ALA A 988 -37.18 -26.44 24.96
CA ALA A 988 -38.21 -26.14 25.95
C ALA A 988 -39.45 -27.05 25.77
N ALA A 989 -39.93 -27.21 24.54
CA ALA A 989 -41.01 -28.13 24.19
C ALA A 989 -40.65 -29.59 24.53
N SER A 990 -39.44 -30.06 24.23
CA SER A 990 -39.02 -31.41 24.59
C SER A 990 -38.95 -31.65 26.10
N LEU A 991 -38.54 -30.65 26.89
CA LEU A 991 -38.50 -30.75 28.36
C LEU A 991 -39.92 -30.78 28.95
N TYR A 992 -40.83 -30.03 28.33
CA TYR A 992 -42.22 -29.98 28.74
C TYR A 992 -42.99 -31.25 28.38
N THR A 993 -42.83 -31.73 27.14
CA THR A 993 -43.54 -32.90 26.57
C THR A 993 -43.04 -34.25 27.09
N ASP A 994 -41.97 -34.28 27.89
CA ASP A 994 -41.46 -35.50 28.54
C ASP A 994 -42.54 -36.17 29.41
N THR A 995 -43.35 -35.38 30.12
CA THR A 995 -44.49 -35.89 30.91
C THR A 995 -45.57 -36.53 30.03
N CYS A 996 -45.75 -36.03 28.81
CA CYS A 996 -46.70 -36.62 27.87
C CYS A 996 -46.25 -38.01 27.41
N LYS A 997 -44.94 -38.28 27.36
CA LYS A 997 -44.41 -39.62 27.04
C LYS A 997 -44.74 -40.62 28.14
N ASP A 998 -44.57 -40.24 29.40
CA ASP A 998 -44.93 -41.09 30.55
C ASP A 998 -46.42 -41.45 30.54
N VAL A 999 -47.28 -40.46 30.26
CA VAL A 999 -48.73 -40.68 30.11
C VAL A 999 -49.04 -41.59 28.91
N SER A 1000 -48.34 -41.39 27.78
CA SER A 1000 -48.51 -42.17 26.56
C SER A 1000 -48.06 -43.63 26.70
N MET A 1001 -47.11 -43.93 27.59
CA MET A 1001 -46.66 -45.30 27.84
C MET A 1001 -47.78 -46.24 28.29
N HIS A 1002 -48.77 -45.72 29.00
CA HIS A 1002 -49.94 -46.50 29.41
C HIS A 1002 -50.86 -46.90 28.24
N LEU A 1003 -50.69 -46.29 27.07
CA LEU A 1003 -51.53 -46.49 25.87
C LEU A 1003 -50.90 -47.40 24.80
N PHE A 1004 -49.64 -47.82 24.96
CA PHE A 1004 -48.99 -48.74 24.01
C PHE A 1004 -49.34 -50.22 24.26
N ASP A 1005 -49.43 -51.00 23.19
CA ASP A 1005 -49.63 -52.46 23.22
C ASP A 1005 -48.37 -53.21 22.75
N VAL A 1006 -48.03 -54.31 23.42
CA VAL A 1006 -47.03 -55.30 22.96
C VAL A 1006 -47.77 -56.40 22.22
N ILE A 1007 -47.59 -56.51 20.91
CA ILE A 1007 -48.19 -57.59 20.11
C ILE A 1007 -47.35 -58.85 20.29
N HIS A 1008 -47.82 -59.83 21.07
CA HIS A 1008 -47.29 -61.20 21.00
C HIS A 1008 -47.93 -61.91 19.81
N THR A 1009 -47.20 -62.08 18.72
CA THR A 1009 -47.58 -62.99 17.63
C THR A 1009 -47.34 -64.43 18.11
N SER A 1010 -48.35 -65.07 18.70
CA SER A 1010 -48.30 -66.50 19.02
C SER A 1010 -48.39 -67.32 17.73
N ARG A 1011 -47.26 -67.84 17.28
CA ARG A 1011 -47.18 -68.83 16.19
C ARG A 1011 -47.66 -70.17 16.76
N THR A 1012 -48.89 -70.59 16.44
CA THR A 1012 -49.35 -71.98 16.62
C THR A 1012 -49.80 -72.53 15.28
N GLY A 1013 -49.36 -73.75 14.96
CA GLY A 1013 -49.24 -74.27 13.60
C GLY A 1013 -50.50 -74.86 13.00
N GLY A 1014 -50.41 -75.11 11.68
CA GLY A 1014 -51.43 -75.73 10.83
C GLY A 1014 -51.52 -74.99 9.50
N GLY A 1015 -51.23 -75.68 8.39
CA GLY A 1015 -50.93 -75.07 7.09
C GLY A 1015 -52.10 -74.42 6.35
N GLY A 1016 -51.74 -73.60 5.36
CA GLY A 1016 -52.65 -72.93 4.43
C GLY A 1016 -52.21 -71.49 4.18
N GLY A 1017 -51.83 -71.16 2.94
CA GLY A 1017 -51.23 -69.89 2.57
C GLY A 1017 -52.07 -68.65 2.91
N GLY A 1018 -51.40 -67.63 3.45
CA GLY A 1018 -51.96 -66.30 3.67
C GLY A 1018 -50.81 -65.31 3.86
N GLY A 1019 -50.66 -64.38 2.89
CA GLY A 1019 -49.59 -63.39 2.86
C GLY A 1019 -49.65 -62.39 4.02
N ARG A 1020 -48.47 -61.85 4.36
CA ARG A 1020 -48.31 -60.66 5.23
C ARG A 1020 -49.19 -59.51 4.71
N PRO A 1021 -49.93 -58.77 5.56
CA PRO A 1021 -50.55 -57.53 5.12
C PRO A 1021 -49.48 -56.44 5.00
N THR A 1022 -49.35 -55.91 3.79
CA THR A 1022 -48.57 -54.72 3.44
C THR A 1022 -49.23 -53.46 4.01
N SER A 1023 -48.43 -52.63 4.67
CA SER A 1023 -48.83 -51.32 5.18
C SER A 1023 -49.04 -50.34 4.02
N GLY A 1024 -50.29 -49.93 3.80
CA GLY A 1024 -50.62 -48.80 2.94
C GLY A 1024 -51.85 -49.04 2.08
N GLN A 1025 -53.05 -48.77 2.63
CA GLN A 1025 -54.17 -48.19 1.88
C GLN A 1025 -55.27 -47.76 2.85
N GLY A 1026 -55.79 -46.54 2.65
CA GLY A 1026 -56.85 -45.96 3.44
C GLY A 1026 -58.17 -46.71 3.27
N GLY A 1027 -58.79 -47.02 4.41
CA GLY A 1027 -60.11 -47.59 4.52
C GLY A 1027 -60.40 -47.81 6.01
N ALA A 1028 -61.47 -47.19 6.51
CA ALA A 1028 -61.93 -47.35 7.89
C ALA A 1028 -62.31 -48.81 8.14
N MET A 1029 -61.35 -49.62 8.58
CA MET A 1029 -61.62 -50.92 9.16
C MET A 1029 -62.19 -50.64 10.56
N VAL A 1030 -63.51 -50.79 10.70
CA VAL A 1030 -64.19 -50.70 12.00
C VAL A 1030 -63.58 -51.76 12.90
N VAL A 1031 -62.75 -51.32 13.85
CA VAL A 1031 -62.20 -52.19 14.89
C VAL A 1031 -63.33 -52.44 15.88
N ASP A 1032 -63.97 -53.61 15.80
CA ASP A 1032 -65.01 -54.00 16.75
C ASP A 1032 -64.36 -54.39 18.09
N SER A 1033 -64.37 -53.46 19.06
CA SER A 1033 -63.85 -53.67 20.42
C SER A 1033 -64.45 -54.92 21.08
N ALA A 1034 -65.71 -55.25 20.80
CA ALA A 1034 -66.40 -56.42 21.36
C ALA A 1034 -65.72 -57.73 20.91
N SER A 1035 -65.36 -57.80 19.63
CA SER A 1035 -64.71 -58.97 19.00
C SER A 1035 -63.31 -59.20 19.57
N ILE A 1036 -62.53 -58.13 19.75
CA ILE A 1036 -61.16 -58.21 20.29
C ILE A 1036 -61.19 -58.65 21.75
N LEU A 1037 -62.08 -58.08 22.56
CA LEU A 1037 -62.22 -58.48 23.96
C LEU A 1037 -62.68 -59.93 24.13
N LYS A 1038 -63.47 -60.50 23.21
CA LYS A 1038 -63.82 -61.93 23.25
C LYS A 1038 -62.61 -62.84 23.06
N SER A 1039 -61.60 -62.41 22.30
CA SER A 1039 -60.37 -63.17 22.02
C SER A 1039 -59.31 -63.10 23.13
N LEU A 1040 -59.46 -62.19 24.11
CA LEU A 1040 -58.48 -61.92 25.17
C LEU A 1040 -58.73 -62.73 26.45
N SER A 1041 -57.64 -63.15 27.11
CA SER A 1041 -57.71 -63.84 28.40
C SER A 1041 -58.22 -62.92 29.52
N SER A 1042 -58.71 -63.51 30.63
CA SER A 1042 -59.13 -62.73 31.80
C SER A 1042 -58.00 -61.85 32.36
N LYS A 1043 -56.75 -62.33 32.27
CA LYS A 1043 -55.54 -61.60 32.70
C LYS A 1043 -55.27 -60.38 31.80
N ASP A 1044 -55.47 -60.51 30.49
CA ASP A 1044 -55.27 -59.40 29.55
C ASP A 1044 -56.35 -58.32 29.71
N LYS A 1045 -57.60 -58.72 29.95
CA LYS A 1045 -58.70 -57.79 30.28
C LYS A 1045 -58.43 -56.99 31.55
N GLU A 1046 -57.87 -57.63 32.58
CA GLU A 1046 -57.47 -56.96 33.81
C GLU A 1046 -56.28 -56.02 33.59
N SER A 1047 -55.29 -56.44 32.78
CA SER A 1047 -54.18 -55.58 32.37
C SER A 1047 -54.64 -54.31 31.64
N ILE A 1048 -55.59 -54.43 30.72
CA ILE A 1048 -56.18 -53.28 30.00
C ILE A 1048 -56.92 -52.33 30.95
N LYS A 1049 -57.68 -52.85 31.92
CA LYS A 1049 -58.32 -52.03 32.96
C LYS A 1049 -57.30 -51.26 33.81
N ASN A 1050 -56.19 -51.92 34.17
CA ASN A 1050 -55.11 -51.28 34.90
C ASN A 1050 -54.41 -50.19 34.07
N LYS A 1051 -54.26 -50.39 32.75
CA LYS A 1051 -53.75 -49.35 31.82
C LYS A 1051 -54.67 -48.12 31.78
N PHE A 1052 -55.99 -48.30 31.68
CA PHE A 1052 -56.94 -47.18 31.72
C PHE A 1052 -56.89 -46.42 33.07
N ALA A 1053 -56.84 -47.14 34.20
CA ALA A 1053 -56.74 -46.52 35.53
C ALA A 1053 -55.42 -45.74 35.74
N ALA A 1054 -54.31 -46.31 35.28
CA ALA A 1054 -53.00 -45.66 35.32
C ALA A 1054 -52.98 -44.41 34.41
N PHE A 1055 -53.53 -44.52 33.20
CA PHE A 1055 -53.67 -43.37 32.29
C PHE A 1055 -54.49 -42.23 32.92
N ASN A 1056 -55.67 -42.53 33.47
CA ASN A 1056 -56.54 -41.49 34.04
C ASN A 1056 -55.83 -40.72 35.17
N THR A 1057 -55.17 -41.44 36.08
CA THR A 1057 -54.43 -40.82 37.20
C THR A 1057 -53.30 -39.92 36.69
N SER A 1058 -52.47 -40.43 35.77
CA SER A 1058 -51.34 -39.68 35.22
C SER A 1058 -51.77 -38.50 34.34
N PHE A 1059 -52.86 -38.64 33.58
CA PHE A 1059 -53.41 -37.59 32.72
C PHE A 1059 -54.02 -36.44 33.55
N ASP A 1060 -54.76 -36.75 34.62
CA ASP A 1060 -55.37 -35.74 35.48
C ASP A 1060 -54.34 -34.91 36.25
N ASP A 1061 -53.30 -35.56 36.80
CA ASP A 1061 -52.17 -34.89 37.45
C ASP A 1061 -51.40 -33.99 36.47
N MET A 1062 -51.22 -34.44 35.23
CA MET A 1062 -50.59 -33.63 34.18
C MET A 1062 -51.43 -32.39 33.82
N VAL A 1063 -52.75 -32.53 33.68
CA VAL A 1063 -53.67 -31.40 33.41
C VAL A 1063 -53.68 -30.38 34.55
N LEU A 1064 -53.70 -30.85 35.80
CA LEU A 1064 -53.66 -29.97 36.98
C LEU A 1064 -52.36 -29.17 37.04
N ARG A 1065 -51.22 -29.82 36.77
CA ARG A 1065 -49.91 -29.16 36.73
C ARG A 1065 -49.81 -28.14 35.60
N HIS A 1066 -50.30 -28.46 34.41
CA HIS A 1066 -50.32 -27.52 33.27
C HIS A 1066 -51.06 -26.22 33.63
N LYS A 1067 -52.22 -26.32 34.29
CA LYS A 1067 -53.01 -25.15 34.72
C LYS A 1067 -52.31 -24.32 35.80
N GLY A 1068 -51.46 -24.94 36.61
CA GLY A 1068 -50.72 -24.28 37.71
C GLY A 1068 -49.43 -23.57 37.30
N TYR A 1069 -48.97 -23.69 36.04
CA TYR A 1069 -47.76 -23.02 35.58
C TYR A 1069 -48.03 -21.60 35.07
N ALA A 1070 -47.11 -20.68 35.35
CA ALA A 1070 -47.14 -19.31 34.86
C ALA A 1070 -46.57 -19.28 33.44
N MET A 1071 -47.44 -19.25 32.42
CA MET A 1071 -47.05 -19.27 31.01
C MET A 1071 -47.50 -17.98 30.31
N GLU A 1072 -46.65 -17.43 29.45
CA GLU A 1072 -47.08 -16.45 28.45
C GLU A 1072 -48.16 -17.07 27.55
N ARG A 1073 -49.03 -16.22 26.97
CA ARG A 1073 -50.19 -16.67 26.17
C ARG A 1073 -49.77 -17.58 25.02
N GLU A 1074 -48.70 -17.23 24.33
CA GLU A 1074 -48.14 -17.95 23.18
C GLU A 1074 -47.58 -19.32 23.60
N VAL A 1075 -46.91 -19.37 24.77
CA VAL A 1075 -46.36 -20.61 25.34
C VAL A 1075 -47.46 -21.58 25.74
N ARG A 1076 -48.53 -21.06 26.36
CA ARG A 1076 -49.69 -21.88 26.75
C ARG A 1076 -50.35 -22.54 25.55
N GLN A 1077 -50.61 -21.76 24.49
CA GLN A 1077 -51.18 -22.29 23.24
C GLN A 1077 -50.28 -23.34 22.59
N MET A 1078 -48.97 -23.10 22.55
CA MET A 1078 -48.00 -24.05 21.99
C MET A 1078 -48.02 -25.39 22.75
N PHE A 1079 -47.88 -25.35 24.08
CA PHE A 1079 -47.85 -26.57 24.89
C PHE A 1079 -49.19 -27.30 24.92
N ALA A 1080 -50.31 -26.59 24.97
CA ALA A 1080 -51.64 -27.21 24.89
C ALA A 1080 -51.81 -28.01 23.58
N LYS A 1081 -51.37 -27.42 22.45
CA LYS A 1081 -51.39 -28.08 21.14
C LYS A 1081 -50.47 -29.29 21.05
N ASP A 1082 -49.26 -29.20 21.60
CA ASP A 1082 -48.31 -30.32 21.63
C ASP A 1082 -48.84 -31.49 22.46
N MET A 1083 -49.41 -31.20 23.63
CA MET A 1083 -50.05 -32.20 24.49
C MET A 1083 -51.20 -32.91 23.77
N GLN A 1084 -52.07 -32.13 23.12
CA GLN A 1084 -53.21 -32.65 22.35
C GLN A 1084 -52.73 -33.57 21.22
N THR A 1085 -51.75 -33.10 20.42
CA THR A 1085 -51.26 -33.81 19.24
C THR A 1085 -50.61 -35.15 19.59
N MET A 1086 -49.94 -35.27 20.74
CA MET A 1086 -49.33 -36.53 21.17
C MET A 1086 -50.32 -37.52 21.77
N ILE A 1087 -51.21 -37.06 22.65
CA ILE A 1087 -52.00 -37.95 23.51
C ILE A 1087 -53.34 -38.30 22.86
N GLU A 1088 -54.02 -37.34 22.24
CA GLU A 1088 -55.38 -37.54 21.69
C GLU A 1088 -55.44 -38.68 20.65
N PRO A 1089 -54.52 -38.79 19.67
CA PRO A 1089 -54.55 -39.87 18.69
C PRO A 1089 -54.27 -41.25 19.30
N LEU A 1090 -53.35 -41.31 20.27
CA LEU A 1090 -53.01 -42.56 20.97
C LEU A 1090 -54.18 -43.04 21.82
N TYR A 1091 -54.81 -42.12 22.56
CA TYR A 1091 -55.98 -42.44 23.36
C TYR A 1091 -57.15 -42.88 22.48
N ASN A 1092 -57.43 -42.17 21.39
CA ASN A 1092 -58.51 -42.53 20.47
C ASN A 1092 -58.33 -43.95 19.90
N ARG A 1093 -57.11 -44.32 19.50
CA ARG A 1093 -56.78 -45.68 19.02
C ARG A 1093 -56.93 -46.74 20.13
N PHE A 1094 -56.49 -46.44 21.34
CA PHE A 1094 -56.60 -47.35 22.48
C PHE A 1094 -58.05 -47.54 22.92
N TRP A 1095 -58.83 -46.46 22.92
CA TRP A 1095 -60.25 -46.43 23.21
C TRP A 1095 -61.05 -47.22 22.15
N ASP A 1096 -60.79 -47.01 20.86
CA ASP A 1096 -61.46 -47.74 19.77
C ASP A 1096 -61.31 -49.26 19.90
N ARG A 1097 -60.17 -49.71 20.41
CA ARG A 1097 -59.85 -51.13 20.56
C ARG A 1097 -60.46 -51.79 21.81
N TYR A 1098 -60.61 -51.03 22.90
CA TYR A 1098 -60.83 -51.62 24.23
C TYR A 1098 -61.93 -50.97 25.09
N HIS A 1099 -62.64 -49.94 24.61
CA HIS A 1099 -63.62 -49.21 25.43
C HIS A 1099 -64.72 -50.10 26.05
N GLU A 1100 -65.09 -51.21 25.42
CA GLU A 1100 -66.10 -52.13 25.97
C GLU A 1100 -65.62 -52.99 27.15
N VAL A 1101 -64.33 -52.93 27.54
CA VAL A 1101 -63.75 -53.72 28.65
C VAL A 1101 -64.42 -53.42 30.00
N ASP A 1102 -65.01 -52.23 30.11
CA ASP A 1102 -65.71 -51.73 31.29
C ASP A 1102 -67.24 -51.88 31.19
N LYS A 1103 -67.77 -52.45 30.10
CA LYS A 1103 -69.21 -52.69 29.87
C LYS A 1103 -70.08 -51.44 30.12
N GLY A 1104 -69.58 -50.25 29.79
CA GLY A 1104 -70.29 -48.98 30.00
C GLY A 1104 -70.45 -48.54 31.46
N LYS A 1105 -69.75 -49.15 32.43
CA LYS A 1105 -69.85 -48.82 33.86
C LYS A 1105 -69.09 -47.56 34.28
N GLY A 1106 -68.20 -47.04 33.42
CA GLY A 1106 -67.42 -45.81 33.68
C GLY A 1106 -66.44 -45.90 34.85
N LYS A 1107 -66.13 -47.10 35.35
CA LYS A 1107 -65.22 -47.32 36.48
C LYS A 1107 -63.75 -47.24 36.07
N TYR A 1108 -63.42 -47.69 34.85
CA TYR A 1108 -62.06 -47.70 34.32
C TYR A 1108 -61.94 -46.78 33.10
N VAL A 1109 -62.91 -46.81 32.19
CA VAL A 1109 -62.93 -45.93 31.02
C VAL A 1109 -63.64 -44.62 31.41
N LYS A 1110 -62.85 -43.62 31.86
CA LYS A 1110 -63.35 -42.33 32.37
C LYS A 1110 -63.74 -41.35 31.27
N TYR A 1111 -62.99 -41.33 30.17
CA TYR A 1111 -63.17 -40.38 29.07
C TYR A 1111 -63.71 -41.09 27.83
N ASP A 1112 -64.74 -40.51 27.19
CA ASP A 1112 -65.03 -40.80 25.79
C ASP A 1112 -64.23 -39.85 24.88
N LYS A 1113 -64.31 -40.05 23.56
CA LYS A 1113 -63.57 -39.23 22.58
C LYS A 1113 -63.93 -37.74 22.67
N SER A 1114 -65.19 -37.41 22.94
CA SER A 1114 -65.62 -36.01 23.10
C SER A 1114 -65.14 -35.40 24.41
N ALA A 1115 -65.17 -36.16 25.50
CA ALA A 1115 -64.79 -35.72 26.83
C ALA A 1115 -63.28 -35.45 26.92
N ILE A 1116 -62.45 -36.32 26.33
CA ILE A 1116 -61.00 -36.08 26.31
C ILE A 1116 -60.62 -34.88 25.43
N ALA A 1117 -61.28 -34.70 24.29
CA ALA A 1117 -61.09 -33.53 23.43
C ALA A 1117 -61.49 -32.23 24.15
N ALA A 1118 -62.60 -32.24 24.89
CA ALA A 1118 -63.03 -31.11 25.70
C ALA A 1118 -62.00 -30.74 26.79
N VAL A 1119 -61.35 -31.72 27.42
CA VAL A 1119 -60.29 -31.46 28.40
C VAL A 1119 -59.10 -30.71 27.77
N PHE A 1120 -58.66 -31.10 26.56
CA PHE A 1120 -57.59 -30.39 25.84
C PHE A 1120 -57.96 -28.95 25.48
N LEU A 1121 -59.22 -28.69 25.12
CA LEU A 1121 -59.71 -27.33 24.88
C LEU A 1121 -59.58 -26.43 26.12
N THR A 1122 -59.66 -26.99 27.33
CA THR A 1122 -59.46 -26.21 28.58
C THR A 1122 -58.00 -25.90 28.91
N LEU A 1123 -57.04 -26.35 28.10
CA LEU A 1123 -55.61 -26.12 28.30
C LEU A 1123 -55.09 -24.90 27.52
N TYR A 1124 -55.78 -24.49 26.45
CA TYR A 1124 -55.51 -23.24 25.74
C TYR A 1124 -55.89 -22.05 26.61
#